data_AF-A0A850JH59-F1
#
_entry.id   AF-A0A850JH59-F1
#
_cell.length_a   1.000
_cell.length_b   1.000
_cell.length_c   1.000
_cell.angle_alpha   90.00
_cell.angle_beta   90.00
_cell.angle_gamma   90.00
#
_symmetry.space_group_name_H-M   'P 1'
#
loop_
_entity.id
_entity.type
_entity.pdbx_description
1 polymer ?
#
loop_
_entity_poly.entity_id
_entity_poly.type
_entity_poly.pdbx_seq_one_letter_code
_entity_poly.pdbx_strand_id
1 'polypeptide(L)'
;MRFRNSRLRTKIAALLLSMTALWAFAAWVTLREGVNLLWVSTYDSELASPSDPLLVELQRERRLTAVWLAHPGQAQLSALKEQLPRTDKEAAELRESASSTALKWAADDDLQRRVDEMLSLLDQLGALRKSVEGRSVIRTQAVASYTSTIDSIFRMYDAMGTLDDKKVAKDTGNLIELNRSWEILSQEDALMAGVLAAGRITQDDMAQFVRISGVRRYATAKALTQLQHEDDIAYRQLTTSAKLKQLQTVEDQLTAPRTGRAAKRPAITAEQWEATTASALTEMRATVQDAGDRVLERSTPVAAGVIIRLLLAGGLGLIAVIASVIVSITTARALVRQLERLRGAAWELAEQRLPSVVERLGHGEKVDVAVEAPPLEFGADEIGQVGRAFNAVQETAIRTAVEQAELRRGIRDVLLSLARRTQTLVHRQLTMLDTMERRRDIEVKELEELFRLDHLATRMRRNAENLIVLSGALPARGWRNSVPMVDVVRAAVGEVEDYTRVTVLPFGPVDLAGRAVGDVTHLLAELIENAVSFSPPDTVVQIGGHLVASGFAIDIEDRGLGMADERLAEINARIADPPDFNLQHSVQLGLFVVSKLAERYNLQVQLKRSAYGGTTAVVVIPRELVIEQGPAPVSVAKTQNGLEVRRPAAVGAAVGGPAAGASAAGCLLYISDAAAQHERAA
;
A
#
# COMPACT_ATOMS: atom_id res chain seq x y z
N MET A 1 -21.52 9.11 -4.01
CA MET A 1 -20.61 8.92 -2.85
C MET A 1 -19.16 8.91 -3.34
N ARG A 2 -18.31 9.79 -2.81
CA ARG A 2 -16.92 10.04 -3.25
C ARG A 2 -15.97 8.99 -2.68
N PHE A 3 -15.59 7.98 -3.46
CA PHE A 3 -14.51 7.04 -3.12
C PHE A 3 -13.11 7.65 -3.36
N ARG A 4 -12.83 8.81 -2.78
CA ARG A 4 -11.59 9.58 -3.04
C ARG A 4 -10.69 9.63 -1.80
N ASN A 5 -10.35 8.45 -1.25
CA ASN A 5 -9.16 8.17 -0.41
C ASN A 5 -9.16 6.77 0.24
N SER A 6 -9.67 5.73 -0.42
CA SER A 6 -9.49 4.37 0.11
C SER A 6 -8.02 3.96 -0.08
N ARG A 7 -7.31 3.63 1.00
CA ARG A 7 -5.96 3.05 0.96
C ARG A 7 -5.93 1.90 -0.05
N LEU A 8 -4.87 1.77 -0.84
CA LEU A 8 -4.71 0.71 -1.86
C LEU A 8 -5.14 -0.68 -1.35
N ARG A 9 -4.86 -0.96 -0.07
CA ARG A 9 -5.28 -2.16 0.67
C ARG A 9 -6.79 -2.42 0.64
N THR A 10 -7.63 -1.39 0.77
CA THR A 10 -9.09 -1.52 0.78
C THR A 10 -9.63 -1.86 -0.61
N LYS A 11 -9.04 -1.30 -1.68
CA LYS A 11 -9.45 -1.63 -3.07
C LYS A 11 -9.08 -3.07 -3.42
N ILE A 12 -7.88 -3.49 -3.04
CA ILE A 12 -7.40 -4.87 -3.21
C ILE A 12 -8.29 -5.85 -2.43
N ALA A 13 -8.59 -5.54 -1.16
CA ALA A 13 -9.46 -6.37 -0.33
C ALA A 13 -10.88 -6.48 -0.91
N ALA A 14 -11.45 -5.38 -1.43
CA ALA A 14 -12.76 -5.40 -2.07
C ALA A 14 -12.79 -6.27 -3.34
N LEU A 15 -11.74 -6.19 -4.17
CA LEU A 15 -11.61 -7.04 -5.37
C LEU A 15 -11.50 -8.52 -5.00
N LEU A 16 -10.64 -8.87 -4.04
CA LEU A 16 -10.50 -10.25 -3.58
C LEU A 16 -11.79 -10.78 -2.97
N LEU A 17 -12.48 -9.98 -2.15
CA LEU A 17 -13.77 -10.33 -1.58
C LEU A 17 -14.80 -10.60 -2.69
N SER A 18 -14.86 -9.76 -3.72
CA SER A 18 -15.78 -9.95 -4.85
C SER A 18 -15.48 -11.23 -5.64
N MET A 19 -14.20 -11.55 -5.86
CA MET A 19 -13.78 -12.76 -6.55
C MET A 19 -14.13 -14.02 -5.74
N THR A 20 -13.86 -14.01 -4.44
CA THR A 20 -14.23 -15.10 -3.53
C THR A 20 -15.74 -15.28 -3.46
N ALA A 21 -16.51 -14.19 -3.40
CA ALA A 21 -17.96 -14.24 -3.40
C ALA A 21 -18.51 -14.80 -4.73
N LEU A 22 -17.95 -14.40 -5.87
CA LEU A 22 -18.33 -14.92 -7.19
C LEU A 22 -18.01 -16.41 -7.31
N TRP A 23 -16.82 -16.84 -6.86
CA TRP A 23 -16.46 -18.26 -6.83
C TRP A 23 -17.37 -19.06 -5.91
N ALA A 24 -17.67 -18.55 -4.70
CA ALA A 24 -18.57 -19.21 -3.77
C ALA A 24 -20.00 -19.33 -4.33
N PHE A 25 -20.48 -18.29 -5.02
CA PHE A 25 -21.78 -18.32 -5.70
C PHE A 25 -21.81 -19.35 -6.83
N ALA A 26 -20.81 -19.35 -7.71
CA ALA A 26 -20.71 -20.33 -8.78
C ALA A 26 -20.61 -21.76 -8.23
N ALA A 27 -19.75 -21.97 -7.24
CA ALA A 27 -19.60 -23.27 -6.57
C ALA A 27 -20.92 -23.72 -5.93
N TRP A 28 -21.67 -22.81 -5.29
CA TRP A 28 -22.98 -23.12 -4.71
C TRP A 28 -24.01 -23.53 -5.76
N VAL A 29 -24.11 -22.78 -6.87
CA VAL A 29 -25.05 -23.10 -7.96
C VAL A 29 -24.71 -24.46 -8.57
N THR A 30 -23.44 -24.70 -8.91
CA THR A 30 -23.03 -25.98 -9.49
C THR A 30 -23.18 -27.13 -8.49
N LEU A 31 -22.86 -26.92 -7.21
CA LEU A 31 -23.02 -27.94 -6.16
C LEU A 31 -24.49 -28.34 -6.01
N ARG A 32 -25.40 -27.36 -6.02
CA ARG A 32 -26.85 -27.64 -5.96
C ARG A 32 -27.31 -28.49 -7.13
N GLU A 33 -26.92 -28.14 -8.35
CA GLU A 33 -27.26 -28.92 -9.56
C GLU A 33 -26.64 -30.33 -9.53
N GLY A 34 -25.41 -30.48 -9.04
CA GLY A 34 -24.73 -31.77 -9.06
C GLY A 34 -25.07 -32.71 -7.90
N VAL A 35 -25.60 -32.19 -6.78
CA VAL A 35 -26.08 -33.00 -5.67
C VAL A 35 -27.41 -33.69 -6.00
N ASN A 36 -28.24 -33.11 -6.88
CA ASN A 36 -29.53 -33.70 -7.26
C ASN A 36 -29.42 -35.07 -7.95
N LEU A 37 -28.34 -35.32 -8.71
CA LEU A 37 -28.07 -36.63 -9.31
C LEU A 37 -27.64 -37.70 -8.28
N LEU A 38 -27.19 -37.29 -7.09
CA LEU A 38 -26.84 -38.22 -6.00
C LEU A 38 -28.08 -38.81 -5.35
N TRP A 39 -29.22 -38.12 -5.44
CA TRP A 39 -30.46 -38.54 -4.83
C TRP A 39 -31.21 -39.62 -5.61
N VAL A 40 -30.82 -39.93 -6.85
CA VAL A 40 -31.43 -41.02 -7.64
C VAL A 40 -31.37 -42.35 -6.88
N SER A 41 -30.22 -42.66 -6.25
CA SER A 41 -30.08 -43.88 -5.45
C SER A 41 -30.93 -43.84 -4.18
N THR A 42 -31.13 -42.66 -3.59
CA THR A 42 -31.99 -42.49 -2.41
C THR A 42 -33.46 -42.63 -2.76
N TYR A 43 -33.90 -42.03 -3.87
CA TYR A 43 -35.27 -42.19 -4.37
C TYR A 43 -35.58 -43.64 -4.71
N ASP A 44 -34.62 -44.35 -5.30
CA ASP A 44 -34.76 -45.78 -5.56
C ASP A 44 -34.86 -46.59 -4.28
N SER A 45 -33.88 -46.47 -3.37
CA SER A 45 -33.82 -47.29 -2.15
C SER A 45 -34.91 -46.97 -1.14
N GLU A 46 -35.36 -45.71 -1.07
CA GLU A 46 -36.31 -45.26 -0.06
C GLU A 46 -37.77 -45.21 -0.53
N LEU A 47 -38.01 -45.13 -1.85
CA LEU A 47 -39.36 -45.00 -2.40
C LEU A 47 -39.65 -46.02 -3.50
N ALA A 48 -38.86 -46.06 -4.59
CA ALA A 48 -39.21 -46.88 -5.75
C ALA A 48 -39.16 -48.39 -5.45
N SER A 49 -38.05 -48.88 -4.89
CA SER A 49 -37.86 -50.29 -4.56
C SER A 49 -38.84 -50.79 -3.48
N PRO A 50 -39.08 -50.06 -2.35
CA PRO A 50 -40.09 -50.47 -1.37
C PRO A 50 -41.54 -50.36 -1.85
N SER A 51 -41.83 -49.51 -2.85
CA SER A 51 -43.19 -49.37 -3.39
C SER A 51 -43.55 -50.41 -4.46
N ASP A 52 -42.58 -51.00 -5.17
CA ASP A 52 -42.83 -52.08 -6.14
C ASP A 52 -43.59 -53.29 -5.55
N PRO A 53 -43.18 -53.89 -4.41
CA PRO A 53 -43.94 -54.99 -3.82
C PRO A 53 -45.29 -54.54 -3.27
N LEU A 54 -45.39 -53.34 -2.70
CA LEU A 54 -46.66 -52.78 -2.24
C LEU A 54 -47.66 -52.63 -3.40
N LEU A 55 -47.21 -52.12 -4.54
CA LEU A 55 -48.03 -51.95 -5.74
C LEU A 55 -48.64 -53.29 -6.18
N VAL A 56 -47.86 -54.37 -6.16
CA VAL A 56 -48.33 -55.73 -6.50
C VAL A 56 -49.37 -56.24 -5.52
N GLU A 57 -49.13 -56.08 -4.21
CA GLU A 57 -50.06 -56.57 -3.19
C GLU A 57 -51.36 -55.75 -3.18
N LEU A 58 -51.32 -54.45 -3.45
CA LEU A 58 -52.52 -53.61 -3.65
C LEU A 58 -53.32 -54.03 -4.89
N GLN A 59 -52.64 -54.30 -6.01
CA GLN A 59 -53.27 -54.81 -7.23
C GLN A 59 -53.97 -56.15 -7.00
N ARG A 60 -53.33 -57.07 -6.26
CA ARG A 60 -53.93 -58.36 -5.86
C ARG A 60 -55.12 -58.17 -4.94
N GLU A 61 -55.02 -57.29 -3.93
CA GLU A 61 -56.13 -56.99 -3.02
C GLU A 61 -57.32 -56.38 -3.77
N ARG A 62 -57.07 -55.48 -4.75
CA ARG A 62 -58.09 -54.94 -5.65
C ARG A 62 -58.79 -56.04 -6.46
N ARG A 63 -58.01 -56.97 -7.05
CA ARG A 63 -58.55 -58.10 -7.82
C ARG A 63 -59.43 -59.00 -6.94
N LEU A 64 -58.94 -59.39 -5.77
CA LEU A 64 -59.69 -60.23 -4.82
C LEU A 64 -60.95 -59.54 -4.31
N THR A 65 -60.89 -58.22 -4.06
CA THR A 65 -62.05 -57.40 -3.74
C THR A 65 -63.09 -57.42 -4.86
N ALA A 66 -62.66 -57.31 -6.12
CA ALA A 66 -63.56 -57.38 -7.27
C ALA A 66 -64.27 -58.74 -7.37
N VAL A 67 -63.54 -59.83 -7.11
CA VAL A 67 -64.06 -61.20 -7.11
C VAL A 67 -65.04 -61.43 -5.94
N TRP A 68 -64.68 -61.03 -4.71
CA TRP A 68 -65.53 -61.16 -3.52
C TRP A 68 -66.86 -60.42 -3.67
N LEU A 69 -66.84 -59.17 -4.14
CA LEU A 69 -68.06 -58.38 -4.32
C LEU A 69 -68.93 -58.88 -5.48
N ALA A 70 -68.33 -59.56 -6.46
CA ALA A 70 -69.03 -60.17 -7.59
C ALA A 70 -69.67 -61.52 -7.28
N HIS A 71 -68.94 -62.40 -6.56
CA HIS A 71 -69.38 -63.73 -6.19
C HIS A 71 -68.99 -64.04 -4.73
N PRO A 72 -69.83 -63.64 -3.77
CA PRO A 72 -69.54 -63.78 -2.36
C PRO A 72 -69.57 -65.26 -1.95
N GLY A 73 -68.47 -65.75 -1.39
CA GLY A 73 -68.36 -67.09 -0.83
C GLY A 73 -67.24 -67.18 0.21
N GLN A 74 -67.28 -68.22 1.04
CA GLN A 74 -66.32 -68.37 2.15
C GLN A 74 -64.88 -68.49 1.64
N ALA A 75 -64.66 -69.16 0.50
CA ALA A 75 -63.36 -69.25 -0.13
C ALA A 75 -62.82 -67.86 -0.57
N GLN A 76 -63.66 -67.03 -1.20
CA GLN A 76 -63.28 -65.68 -1.64
C GLN A 76 -62.99 -64.76 -0.45
N LEU A 77 -63.78 -64.85 0.62
CA LEU A 77 -63.54 -64.07 1.84
C LEU A 77 -62.23 -64.50 2.52
N SER A 78 -61.96 -65.80 2.61
CA SER A 78 -60.69 -66.31 3.16
C SER A 78 -59.50 -65.83 2.34
N ALA A 79 -59.55 -65.94 1.01
CA ALA A 79 -58.49 -65.46 0.13
C ALA A 79 -58.24 -63.95 0.29
N LEU A 80 -59.30 -63.14 0.42
CA LEU A 80 -59.18 -61.71 0.70
C LEU A 80 -58.52 -61.46 2.07
N LYS A 81 -58.93 -62.18 3.12
CA LYS A 81 -58.35 -62.05 4.47
C LYS A 81 -56.88 -62.47 4.54
N GLU A 82 -56.49 -63.48 3.78
CA GLU A 82 -55.09 -63.92 3.66
C GLU A 82 -54.20 -62.91 2.93
N GLN A 83 -54.79 -62.08 2.06
CA GLN A 83 -54.08 -61.03 1.32
C GLN A 83 -53.80 -59.79 2.18
N LEU A 84 -54.72 -59.38 3.06
CA LEU A 84 -54.59 -58.16 3.88
C LEU A 84 -53.24 -58.01 4.62
N PRO A 85 -52.74 -59.03 5.36
CA PRO A 85 -51.48 -58.88 6.09
C PRO A 85 -50.26 -58.73 5.16
N ARG A 86 -50.34 -59.18 3.90
CA ARG A 86 -49.25 -58.98 2.91
C ARG A 86 -49.20 -57.52 2.48
N THR A 87 -50.35 -56.96 2.10
CA THR A 87 -50.44 -55.52 1.79
C THR A 87 -50.00 -54.66 2.98
N ASP A 88 -50.41 -55.02 4.20
CA ASP A 88 -50.06 -54.27 5.41
C ASP A 88 -48.56 -54.32 5.73
N LYS A 89 -47.92 -55.47 5.49
CA LYS A 89 -46.46 -55.62 5.62
C LYS A 89 -45.73 -54.66 4.67
N GLU A 90 -46.03 -54.71 3.37
CA GLU A 90 -45.36 -53.86 2.38
C GLU A 90 -45.68 -52.37 2.60
N ALA A 91 -46.89 -52.03 3.06
CA ALA A 91 -47.26 -50.66 3.40
C ALA A 91 -46.54 -50.14 4.67
N ALA A 92 -46.16 -51.03 5.59
CA ALA A 92 -45.34 -50.68 6.75
C ALA A 92 -43.88 -50.46 6.36
N GLU A 93 -43.33 -51.34 5.50
CA GLU A 93 -41.96 -51.21 4.98
C GLU A 93 -41.77 -49.91 4.20
N LEU A 94 -42.72 -49.56 3.31
CA LEU A 94 -42.69 -48.27 2.62
C LEU A 94 -42.82 -47.07 3.58
N ARG A 95 -43.66 -47.16 4.64
CA ARG A 95 -43.77 -46.08 5.64
C ARG A 95 -42.45 -45.86 6.39
N GLU A 96 -41.78 -46.93 6.77
CA GLU A 96 -40.49 -46.86 7.46
C GLU A 96 -39.46 -46.18 6.57
N SER A 97 -39.32 -46.63 5.32
CA SER A 97 -38.37 -46.07 4.36
C SER A 97 -38.69 -44.62 3.99
N ALA A 98 -39.97 -44.30 3.76
CA ALA A 98 -40.42 -42.94 3.47
C ALA A 98 -40.19 -41.96 4.64
N SER A 99 -39.95 -42.46 5.86
CA SER A 99 -39.65 -41.63 7.03
C SER A 99 -38.15 -41.36 7.24
N SER A 100 -37.29 -41.93 6.38
CA SER A 100 -35.84 -41.88 6.52
C SER A 100 -35.30 -40.45 6.49
N THR A 101 -34.22 -40.22 7.24
CA THR A 101 -33.58 -38.89 7.26
C THR A 101 -32.96 -38.57 5.91
N ALA A 102 -32.40 -39.56 5.22
CA ALA A 102 -31.84 -39.39 3.88
C ALA A 102 -32.90 -38.84 2.90
N LEU A 103 -34.10 -39.41 2.89
CA LEU A 103 -35.17 -38.92 2.02
C LEU A 103 -35.61 -37.50 2.38
N LYS A 104 -35.69 -37.13 3.66
CA LYS A 104 -36.05 -35.76 4.08
C LYS A 104 -35.09 -34.68 3.56
N TRP A 105 -33.82 -35.02 3.39
CA TRP A 105 -32.82 -34.12 2.80
C TRP A 105 -32.84 -34.14 1.27
N ALA A 106 -33.19 -35.28 0.68
CA ALA A 106 -33.19 -35.49 -0.77
C ALA A 106 -34.47 -34.99 -1.45
N ALA A 107 -35.64 -35.11 -0.81
CA ALA A 107 -36.94 -34.82 -1.39
C ALA A 107 -37.26 -33.32 -1.34
N ASP A 108 -37.77 -32.80 -2.46
CA ASP A 108 -38.31 -31.44 -2.53
C ASP A 108 -39.74 -31.35 -1.97
N ASP A 109 -40.27 -30.13 -1.92
CA ASP A 109 -41.59 -29.85 -1.37
C ASP A 109 -42.75 -30.51 -2.16
N ASP A 110 -42.55 -30.87 -3.44
CA ASP A 110 -43.57 -31.58 -4.22
C ASP A 110 -43.53 -33.08 -3.92
N LEU A 111 -42.35 -33.69 -3.93
CA LEU A 111 -42.17 -35.10 -3.61
C LEU A 111 -42.63 -35.43 -2.19
N GLN A 112 -42.28 -34.61 -1.20
CA GLN A 112 -42.76 -34.80 0.19
C GLN A 112 -44.30 -34.80 0.26
N ARG A 113 -44.95 -33.85 -0.42
CA ARG A 113 -46.42 -33.76 -0.47
C ARG A 113 -47.06 -34.99 -1.11
N ARG A 114 -46.43 -35.55 -2.15
CA ARG A 114 -46.90 -36.75 -2.87
C ARG A 114 -46.78 -38.00 -2.00
N VAL A 115 -45.67 -38.12 -1.27
CA VAL A 115 -45.46 -39.19 -0.28
C VAL A 115 -46.51 -39.11 0.82
N ASP A 116 -46.74 -37.93 1.40
CA ASP A 116 -47.77 -37.72 2.43
C ASP A 116 -49.18 -38.07 1.93
N GLU A 117 -49.53 -37.65 0.70
CA GLU A 117 -50.80 -37.98 0.05
C GLU A 117 -50.98 -39.50 -0.11
N MET A 118 -49.93 -40.19 -0.59
CA MET A 118 -49.92 -41.64 -0.75
C MET A 118 -50.08 -42.36 0.59
N LEU A 119 -49.33 -41.96 1.62
CA LEU A 119 -49.43 -42.55 2.96
C LEU A 119 -50.82 -42.35 3.57
N SER A 120 -51.43 -41.17 3.37
CA SER A 120 -52.80 -40.90 3.80
C SER A 120 -53.82 -41.78 3.09
N LEU A 121 -53.66 -42.05 1.79
CA LEU A 121 -54.53 -42.95 1.04
C LEU A 121 -54.36 -44.42 1.47
N LEU A 122 -53.15 -44.82 1.87
CA LEU A 122 -52.91 -46.14 2.47
C LEU A 122 -53.62 -46.28 3.84
N ASP A 123 -53.63 -45.23 4.67
CA ASP A 123 -54.36 -45.23 5.95
C ASP A 123 -55.87 -45.41 5.77
N GLN A 124 -56.42 -44.87 4.68
CA GLN A 124 -57.86 -44.96 4.37
C GLN A 124 -58.32 -46.37 3.96
N LEU A 125 -57.39 -47.27 3.60
CA LEU A 125 -57.73 -48.65 3.20
C LEU A 125 -58.43 -49.43 4.31
N GLY A 126 -58.13 -49.16 5.58
CA GLY A 126 -58.77 -49.85 6.71
C GLY A 126 -60.31 -49.65 6.73
N ALA A 127 -60.78 -48.44 6.44
CA ALA A 127 -62.22 -48.14 6.36
C ALA A 127 -62.87 -48.74 5.11
N LEU A 128 -62.15 -48.72 3.98
CA LEU A 128 -62.59 -49.37 2.75
C LEU A 128 -62.77 -50.88 2.94
N ARG A 129 -61.78 -51.56 3.54
CA ARG A 129 -61.80 -53.01 3.80
C ARG A 129 -63.01 -53.42 4.64
N LYS A 130 -63.34 -52.67 5.69
CA LYS A 130 -64.57 -52.90 6.49
C LYS A 130 -65.84 -52.79 5.65
N SER A 131 -65.89 -51.81 4.75
CA SER A 131 -67.02 -51.62 3.84
C SER A 131 -67.12 -52.74 2.79
N VAL A 132 -65.98 -53.25 2.32
CA VAL A 132 -65.89 -54.39 1.39
C VAL A 132 -66.32 -55.69 2.07
N GLU A 133 -65.85 -55.98 3.29
CA GLU A 133 -66.24 -57.17 4.06
C GLU A 133 -67.74 -57.15 4.39
N GLY A 134 -68.26 -56.00 4.84
CA GLY A 134 -69.69 -55.79 5.10
C GLY A 134 -70.54 -55.61 3.84
N ARG A 135 -69.90 -55.53 2.66
CA ARG A 135 -70.53 -55.33 1.35
C ARG A 135 -71.45 -54.10 1.28
N SER A 136 -71.11 -53.06 2.04
CA SER A 136 -71.81 -51.76 2.02
C SER A 136 -71.34 -50.85 0.88
N VAL A 137 -70.27 -51.24 0.16
CA VAL A 137 -69.74 -50.58 -1.02
C VAL A 137 -69.97 -51.43 -2.27
N ILE A 138 -70.27 -50.80 -3.40
CA ILE A 138 -70.43 -51.50 -4.69
C ILE A 138 -69.06 -51.82 -5.30
N ARG A 139 -68.99 -52.90 -6.09
CA ARG A 139 -67.75 -53.39 -6.72
C ARG A 139 -66.96 -52.29 -7.45
N THR A 140 -67.63 -51.50 -8.28
CA THR A 140 -66.99 -50.43 -9.07
C THR A 140 -66.39 -49.33 -8.19
N GLN A 141 -67.06 -48.95 -7.11
CA GLN A 141 -66.55 -47.96 -6.16
C GLN A 141 -65.36 -48.50 -5.37
N ALA A 142 -65.42 -49.75 -4.90
CA ALA A 142 -64.32 -50.36 -4.18
C ALA A 142 -63.05 -50.49 -5.04
N VAL A 143 -63.20 -50.97 -6.29
CA VAL A 143 -62.11 -51.07 -7.26
C VAL A 143 -61.53 -49.68 -7.55
N ALA A 144 -62.37 -48.66 -7.74
CA ALA A 144 -61.92 -47.29 -7.98
C ALA A 144 -61.12 -46.71 -6.79
N SER A 145 -61.51 -47.01 -5.55
CA SER A 145 -60.76 -46.58 -4.36
C SER A 145 -59.36 -47.20 -4.31
N TYR A 146 -59.22 -48.51 -4.55
CA TYR A 146 -57.88 -49.13 -4.67
C TYR A 146 -57.08 -48.55 -5.83
N THR A 147 -57.71 -48.32 -6.99
CA THR A 147 -57.03 -47.66 -8.12
C THR A 147 -56.54 -46.26 -7.75
N SER A 148 -57.32 -45.47 -7.02
CA SER A 148 -56.89 -44.14 -6.55
C SER A 148 -55.70 -44.20 -5.60
N THR A 149 -55.65 -45.21 -4.72
CA THR A 149 -54.48 -45.45 -3.85
C THR A 149 -53.26 -45.86 -4.68
N ILE A 150 -53.41 -46.75 -5.65
CA ILE A 150 -52.33 -47.15 -6.56
C ILE A 150 -51.84 -45.96 -7.40
N ASP A 151 -52.73 -45.15 -7.96
CA ASP A 151 -52.39 -43.97 -8.75
C ASP A 151 -51.58 -42.94 -7.94
N SER A 152 -51.72 -42.91 -6.60
CA SER A 152 -50.90 -42.04 -5.75
C SER A 152 -49.42 -42.45 -5.73
N ILE A 153 -49.11 -43.75 -5.87
CA ILE A 153 -47.75 -44.25 -6.05
C ILE A 153 -47.18 -43.74 -7.38
N PHE A 154 -47.98 -43.73 -8.45
CA PHE A 154 -47.56 -43.17 -9.74
C PHE A 154 -47.39 -41.65 -9.70
N ARG A 155 -48.21 -40.92 -8.93
CA ARG A 155 -47.98 -39.48 -8.71
C ARG A 155 -46.66 -39.22 -7.98
N MET A 156 -46.31 -40.06 -7.01
CA MET A 156 -44.99 -40.04 -6.36
C MET A 156 -43.87 -40.34 -7.36
N TYR A 157 -44.04 -41.35 -8.23
CA TYR A 157 -43.08 -41.63 -9.30
C TYR A 157 -42.89 -40.45 -10.25
N ASP A 158 -43.98 -39.80 -10.67
CA ASP A 158 -43.92 -38.61 -11.53
C ASP A 158 -43.12 -37.47 -10.88
N ALA A 159 -43.23 -37.29 -9.56
CA ALA A 159 -42.46 -36.28 -8.81
C ALA A 159 -40.98 -36.66 -8.64
N MET A 160 -40.62 -37.94 -8.65
CA MET A 160 -39.21 -38.37 -8.68
C MET A 160 -38.57 -38.17 -10.06
N GLY A 161 -39.38 -38.13 -11.13
CA GLY A 161 -38.91 -37.99 -12.52
C GLY A 161 -38.44 -36.59 -12.91
N THR A 162 -38.58 -35.57 -12.06
CA THR A 162 -38.19 -34.17 -12.35
C THR A 162 -36.69 -33.90 -12.14
N LEU A 163 -35.83 -34.82 -12.58
CA LEU A 163 -34.38 -34.71 -12.44
C LEU A 163 -33.78 -33.68 -13.43
N ASP A 164 -32.73 -32.96 -13.01
CA ASP A 164 -32.08 -31.92 -13.82
C ASP A 164 -31.39 -32.48 -15.09
N ASP A 165 -30.95 -33.75 -15.05
CA ASP A 165 -30.39 -34.41 -16.22
C ASP A 165 -31.52 -34.86 -17.16
N LYS A 166 -31.58 -34.22 -18.33
CA LYS A 166 -32.60 -34.47 -19.36
C LYS A 166 -32.66 -35.93 -19.82
N LYS A 167 -31.53 -36.65 -19.80
CA LYS A 167 -31.49 -38.05 -20.23
C LYS A 167 -32.03 -38.96 -19.13
N VAL A 168 -31.59 -38.76 -17.88
CA VAL A 168 -32.08 -39.55 -16.74
C VAL A 168 -33.57 -39.31 -16.54
N ALA A 169 -34.04 -38.05 -16.56
CA ALA A 169 -35.46 -37.72 -16.46
C ALA A 169 -36.31 -38.38 -17.56
N LYS A 170 -35.77 -38.48 -18.78
CA LYS A 170 -36.46 -39.12 -19.91
C LYS A 170 -36.50 -40.64 -19.76
N ASP A 171 -35.38 -41.27 -19.39
CA ASP A 171 -35.29 -42.70 -19.10
C ASP A 171 -36.27 -43.09 -17.98
N THR A 172 -36.29 -42.34 -16.86
CA THR A 172 -37.24 -42.52 -15.76
C THR A 172 -38.69 -42.30 -16.21
N GLY A 173 -38.97 -41.25 -16.99
CA GLY A 173 -40.32 -40.99 -17.50
C GLY A 173 -40.85 -42.13 -18.38
N ASN A 174 -40.01 -42.71 -19.25
CA ASN A 174 -40.40 -43.87 -20.07
C ASN A 174 -40.67 -45.11 -19.21
N LEU A 175 -39.84 -45.34 -18.19
CA LEU A 175 -40.04 -46.44 -17.25
C LEU A 175 -41.38 -46.29 -16.50
N ILE A 176 -41.71 -45.08 -16.04
CA ILE A 176 -42.98 -44.79 -15.38
C ILE A 176 -44.17 -45.06 -16.32
N GLU A 177 -44.09 -44.63 -17.58
CA GLU A 177 -45.16 -44.89 -18.56
C GLU A 177 -45.31 -46.38 -18.87
N LEU A 178 -44.20 -47.14 -18.92
CA LEU A 178 -44.23 -48.59 -19.07
C LEU A 178 -44.86 -49.28 -17.85
N ASN A 179 -44.48 -48.85 -16.65
CA ASN A 179 -45.05 -49.34 -15.39
C ASN A 179 -46.55 -48.99 -15.28
N ARG A 180 -46.96 -47.81 -15.75
CA ARG A 180 -48.37 -47.40 -15.84
C ARG A 180 -49.14 -48.28 -16.81
N SER A 181 -48.54 -48.69 -17.93
CA SER A 181 -49.15 -49.67 -18.85
C SER A 181 -49.35 -51.05 -18.20
N TRP A 182 -48.44 -51.47 -17.31
CA TRP A 182 -48.60 -52.70 -16.52
C TRP A 182 -49.73 -52.57 -15.49
N GLU A 183 -49.86 -51.43 -14.83
CA GLU A 183 -50.97 -51.14 -13.93
C GLU A 183 -52.33 -51.14 -14.65
N ILE A 184 -52.42 -50.57 -15.85
CA ILE A 184 -53.67 -50.60 -16.64
C ILE A 184 -54.04 -52.05 -17.01
N LEU A 185 -53.06 -52.92 -17.30
CA LEU A 185 -53.32 -54.35 -17.48
C LEU A 185 -53.85 -55.01 -16.20
N SER A 186 -53.33 -54.63 -15.03
CA SER A 186 -53.84 -55.10 -13.74
C SER A 186 -55.29 -54.64 -13.46
N GLN A 187 -55.66 -53.44 -13.91
CA GLN A 187 -57.05 -52.97 -13.85
C GLN A 187 -57.98 -53.79 -14.76
N GLU A 188 -57.50 -54.13 -15.95
CA GLU A 188 -58.20 -55.00 -16.88
C GLU A 188 -58.43 -56.40 -16.27
N ASP A 189 -57.40 -56.97 -15.63
CA ASP A 189 -57.51 -58.23 -14.89
C ASP A 189 -58.52 -58.16 -13.75
N ALA A 190 -58.46 -57.12 -12.91
CA ALA A 190 -59.38 -56.96 -11.79
C ALA A 190 -60.85 -56.85 -12.25
N LEU A 191 -61.11 -56.10 -13.33
CA LEU A 191 -62.44 -55.99 -13.94
C LEU A 191 -62.92 -57.37 -14.41
N MET A 192 -62.10 -58.06 -15.22
CA MET A 192 -62.49 -59.34 -15.82
C MET A 192 -62.59 -60.47 -14.82
N ALA A 193 -61.72 -60.53 -13.81
CA ALA A 193 -61.83 -61.48 -12.71
C ALA A 193 -63.17 -61.34 -11.99
N GLY A 194 -63.62 -60.10 -11.72
CA GLY A 194 -64.94 -59.83 -11.15
C GLY A 194 -66.09 -60.22 -12.07
N VAL A 195 -65.99 -59.95 -13.38
CA VAL A 195 -67.02 -60.33 -14.39
C VAL A 195 -67.15 -61.85 -14.53
N LEU A 196 -66.01 -62.55 -14.60
CA LEU A 196 -65.95 -64.00 -14.74
C LEU A 196 -66.46 -64.70 -13.49
N ALA A 197 -66.12 -64.19 -12.29
CA ALA A 197 -66.66 -64.67 -11.03
C ALA A 197 -68.19 -64.51 -10.95
N ALA A 198 -68.74 -63.38 -11.45
CA ALA A 198 -70.19 -63.18 -11.52
C ALA A 198 -70.89 -64.10 -12.53
N GLY A 199 -70.16 -64.72 -13.46
CA GLY A 199 -70.69 -65.59 -14.52
C GLY A 199 -71.56 -64.87 -15.55
N ARG A 200 -71.58 -63.53 -15.54
CA ARG A 200 -72.37 -62.68 -16.44
C ARG A 200 -71.58 -61.42 -16.80
N ILE A 201 -71.72 -60.98 -18.05
CA ILE A 201 -71.14 -59.72 -18.53
C ILE A 201 -72.25 -58.72 -18.83
N THR A 202 -72.16 -57.52 -18.26
CA THR A 202 -73.09 -56.41 -18.54
C THR A 202 -72.56 -55.52 -19.66
N GLN A 203 -73.43 -54.65 -20.20
CA GLN A 203 -72.99 -53.64 -21.18
C GLN A 203 -72.01 -52.65 -20.57
N ASP A 204 -72.20 -52.27 -19.29
CA ASP A 204 -71.27 -51.40 -18.57
C ASP A 204 -69.90 -52.08 -18.42
N ASP A 205 -69.87 -53.36 -18.01
CA ASP A 205 -68.63 -54.14 -17.92
C ASP A 205 -67.86 -54.15 -19.26
N MET A 206 -68.56 -54.42 -20.36
CA MET A 206 -67.93 -54.44 -21.68
C MET A 206 -67.45 -53.05 -22.12
N ALA A 207 -68.22 -52.00 -21.84
CA ALA A 207 -67.80 -50.62 -22.12
C ALA A 207 -66.56 -50.23 -21.29
N GLN A 208 -66.49 -50.64 -20.02
CA GLN A 208 -65.31 -50.43 -19.19
C GLN A 208 -64.11 -51.23 -19.72
N PHE A 209 -64.31 -52.49 -20.10
CA PHE A 209 -63.25 -53.34 -20.64
C PHE A 209 -62.65 -52.76 -21.93
N VAL A 210 -63.49 -52.36 -22.89
CA VAL A 210 -63.06 -51.71 -24.13
C VAL A 210 -62.31 -50.40 -23.85
N ARG A 211 -62.76 -49.62 -22.86
CA ARG A 211 -62.07 -48.38 -22.46
C ARG A 211 -60.69 -48.67 -21.86
N ILE A 212 -60.58 -49.60 -20.91
CA ILE A 212 -59.31 -49.93 -20.24
C ILE A 212 -58.33 -50.53 -21.24
N SER A 213 -58.74 -51.55 -22.01
CA SER A 213 -57.91 -52.17 -23.04
C SER A 213 -57.46 -51.18 -24.12
N GLY A 214 -58.34 -50.27 -24.54
CA GLY A 214 -58.02 -49.20 -25.48
C GLY A 214 -56.97 -48.22 -24.94
N VAL A 215 -57.15 -47.75 -23.70
CA VAL A 215 -56.17 -46.88 -23.02
C VAL A 215 -54.83 -47.60 -22.86
N ARG A 216 -54.84 -48.89 -22.48
CA ARG A 216 -53.62 -49.70 -22.38
C ARG A 216 -52.90 -49.80 -23.71
N ARG A 217 -53.60 -50.19 -24.79
CA ARG A 217 -53.00 -50.33 -26.14
C ARG A 217 -52.36 -49.03 -26.61
N TYR A 218 -53.02 -47.89 -26.37
CA TYR A 218 -52.43 -46.58 -26.65
C TYR A 218 -51.18 -46.30 -25.81
N ALA A 219 -51.25 -46.52 -24.49
CA ALA A 219 -50.12 -46.30 -23.58
C ALA A 219 -48.92 -47.20 -23.95
N THR A 220 -49.15 -48.49 -24.23
CA THR A 220 -48.11 -49.41 -24.68
C THR A 220 -47.52 -48.97 -26.02
N ALA A 221 -48.34 -48.58 -27.01
CA ALA A 221 -47.84 -48.12 -28.30
C ALA A 221 -46.97 -46.86 -28.17
N LYS A 222 -47.40 -45.90 -27.34
CA LYS A 222 -46.62 -44.71 -27.00
C LYS A 222 -45.29 -45.08 -26.33
N ALA A 223 -45.32 -45.92 -25.30
CA ALA A 223 -44.11 -46.39 -24.62
C ALA A 223 -43.14 -47.09 -25.58
N LEU A 224 -43.63 -47.94 -26.48
CA LEU A 224 -42.80 -48.63 -27.48
C LEU A 224 -42.09 -47.66 -28.44
N THR A 225 -42.74 -46.57 -28.87
CA THR A 225 -42.08 -45.57 -29.73
C THR A 225 -40.91 -44.87 -29.05
N GLN A 226 -41.00 -44.66 -27.74
CA GLN A 226 -39.93 -44.06 -26.94
C GLN A 226 -38.81 -45.08 -26.69
N LEU A 227 -39.17 -46.31 -26.29
CA LEU A 227 -38.23 -47.39 -25.99
C LEU A 227 -37.38 -47.80 -27.20
N GLN A 228 -37.89 -47.72 -28.43
CA GLN A 228 -37.14 -48.11 -29.64
C GLN A 228 -35.75 -47.47 -29.73
N HIS A 229 -35.59 -46.24 -29.23
CA HIS A 229 -34.32 -45.49 -29.30
C HIS A 229 -33.56 -45.50 -27.97
N GLU A 230 -34.23 -45.76 -26.85
CA GLU A 230 -33.68 -45.52 -25.49
C GLU A 230 -33.43 -46.82 -24.71
N ASP A 231 -34.22 -47.86 -24.98
CA ASP A 231 -34.04 -49.20 -24.41
C ASP A 231 -34.49 -50.29 -25.41
N ASP A 232 -33.61 -50.60 -26.36
CA ASP A 232 -33.83 -51.60 -27.40
C ASP A 232 -34.06 -53.02 -26.82
N ILE A 233 -33.56 -53.32 -25.61
CA ILE A 233 -33.78 -54.60 -24.95
C ILE A 233 -35.24 -54.71 -24.51
N ALA A 234 -35.74 -53.72 -23.76
CA ALA A 234 -37.15 -53.67 -23.35
C ALA A 234 -38.08 -53.65 -24.57
N TYR A 235 -37.74 -52.86 -25.60
CA TYR A 235 -38.49 -52.81 -26.85
C TYR A 235 -38.61 -54.19 -27.50
N ARG A 236 -37.49 -54.93 -27.65
CA ARG A 236 -37.50 -56.27 -28.25
C ARG A 236 -38.24 -57.29 -27.38
N GLN A 237 -38.08 -57.27 -26.07
CA GLN A 237 -38.81 -58.15 -25.14
C GLN A 237 -40.33 -57.99 -25.29
N LEU A 238 -40.83 -56.75 -25.28
CA LEU A 238 -42.28 -56.47 -25.37
C LEU A 238 -42.85 -56.78 -26.76
N THR A 239 -42.16 -56.43 -27.85
CA THR A 239 -42.67 -56.61 -29.22
C THR A 239 -42.64 -58.06 -29.69
N THR A 240 -41.71 -58.86 -29.17
CA THR A 240 -41.56 -60.28 -29.56
C THR A 240 -42.28 -61.24 -28.63
N SER A 241 -42.69 -60.81 -27.42
CA SER A 241 -43.39 -61.63 -26.43
C SER A 241 -44.59 -62.40 -27.02
N ALA A 242 -44.56 -63.72 -26.85
CA ALA A 242 -45.67 -64.59 -27.19
C ALA A 242 -46.84 -64.45 -26.19
N LYS A 243 -46.55 -64.18 -24.91
CA LYS A 243 -47.57 -64.08 -23.85
C LYS A 243 -48.42 -62.83 -24.03
N LEU A 244 -47.81 -61.69 -24.37
CA LEU A 244 -48.53 -60.45 -24.66
C LEU A 244 -49.38 -60.56 -25.94
N LYS A 245 -48.90 -61.25 -26.98
CA LYS A 245 -49.68 -61.55 -28.20
C LYS A 245 -50.87 -62.46 -27.90
N GLN A 246 -50.69 -63.45 -27.04
CA GLN A 246 -51.78 -64.33 -26.60
C GLN A 246 -52.86 -63.56 -25.83
N LEU A 247 -52.45 -62.67 -24.93
CA LEU A 247 -53.37 -61.77 -24.22
C LEU A 247 -54.17 -60.89 -25.20
N GLN A 248 -53.51 -60.25 -26.17
CA GLN A 248 -54.19 -59.47 -27.22
C GLN A 248 -55.22 -60.32 -27.98
N THR A 249 -54.89 -61.58 -28.29
CA THR A 249 -55.81 -62.50 -28.98
C THR A 249 -57.06 -62.79 -28.12
N VAL A 250 -56.88 -62.98 -26.80
CA VAL A 250 -58.01 -63.20 -25.87
C VAL A 250 -58.88 -61.95 -25.74
N GLU A 251 -58.29 -60.75 -25.72
CA GLU A 251 -59.04 -59.49 -25.71
C GLU A 251 -59.85 -59.27 -26.98
N ASP A 252 -59.26 -59.55 -28.14
CA ASP A 252 -59.95 -59.42 -29.42
C ASP A 252 -61.13 -60.42 -29.50
N GLN A 253 -61.00 -61.61 -28.89
CA GLN A 253 -62.12 -62.54 -28.74
C GLN A 253 -63.24 -62.02 -27.82
N LEU A 254 -62.88 -61.29 -26.76
CA LEU A 254 -63.84 -60.69 -25.82
C LEU A 254 -64.62 -59.53 -26.45
N THR A 255 -63.98 -58.76 -27.32
CA THR A 255 -64.59 -57.60 -28.01
C THR A 255 -65.31 -57.95 -29.30
N ALA A 256 -65.16 -59.19 -29.79
CA ALA A 256 -65.86 -59.66 -30.98
C ALA A 256 -67.40 -59.54 -30.82
N PRO A 257 -68.15 -59.08 -31.85
CA PRO A 257 -69.60 -58.94 -31.77
C PRO A 257 -70.30 -60.26 -31.44
N ARG A 258 -71.15 -60.27 -30.39
CA ARG A 258 -71.94 -61.43 -29.98
C ARG A 258 -73.42 -61.06 -29.86
N THR A 259 -74.31 -61.97 -30.27
CA THR A 259 -75.77 -61.75 -30.23
C THR A 259 -76.48 -62.70 -29.26
N GLY A 260 -77.68 -62.31 -28.82
CA GLY A 260 -78.57 -63.16 -28.03
C GLY A 260 -78.02 -63.56 -26.67
N ARG A 261 -78.28 -64.81 -26.25
CA ARG A 261 -77.88 -65.34 -24.93
C ARG A 261 -76.36 -65.49 -24.79
N ALA A 262 -75.65 -65.67 -25.90
CA ALA A 262 -74.20 -65.75 -25.96
C ALA A 262 -73.50 -64.42 -25.64
N ALA A 263 -74.20 -63.28 -25.80
CA ALA A 263 -73.70 -61.95 -25.46
C ALA A 263 -73.73 -61.64 -23.95
N LYS A 264 -74.57 -62.35 -23.18
CA LYS A 264 -74.71 -62.15 -21.72
C LYS A 264 -73.80 -63.04 -20.88
N ARG A 265 -73.12 -64.02 -21.50
CA ARG A 265 -72.19 -64.93 -20.85
C ARG A 265 -70.76 -64.62 -21.32
N PRO A 266 -69.76 -64.75 -20.44
CA PRO A 266 -68.36 -64.60 -20.84
C PRO A 266 -67.99 -65.58 -21.97
N ALA A 267 -67.15 -65.12 -22.90
CA ALA A 267 -66.68 -65.94 -24.03
C ALA A 267 -65.58 -66.94 -23.63
N ILE A 268 -64.95 -66.72 -22.48
CA ILE A 268 -63.82 -67.48 -21.93
C ILE A 268 -64.10 -67.85 -20.47
N THR A 269 -63.37 -68.82 -19.92
CA THR A 269 -63.47 -69.19 -18.50
C THR A 269 -62.58 -68.32 -17.61
N ALA A 270 -62.83 -68.36 -16.29
CA ALA A 270 -61.99 -67.70 -15.30
C ALA A 270 -60.55 -68.22 -15.33
N GLU A 271 -60.37 -69.54 -15.47
CA GLU A 271 -59.07 -70.20 -15.52
C GLU A 271 -58.28 -69.81 -16.78
N GLN A 272 -58.96 -69.74 -17.94
CA GLN A 272 -58.32 -69.33 -19.19
C GLN A 272 -57.84 -67.87 -19.13
N TRP A 273 -58.67 -66.97 -18.58
CA TRP A 273 -58.29 -65.58 -18.38
C TRP A 273 -57.13 -65.44 -17.41
N GLU A 274 -57.20 -66.11 -16.26
CA GLU A 274 -56.16 -66.06 -15.23
C GLU A 274 -54.81 -66.56 -15.74
N ALA A 275 -54.79 -67.71 -16.42
CA ALA A 275 -53.55 -68.27 -16.98
C ALA A 275 -52.89 -67.34 -18.00
N THR A 276 -53.70 -66.70 -18.86
CA THR A 276 -53.21 -65.78 -19.90
C THR A 276 -52.70 -64.49 -19.28
N THR A 277 -53.50 -63.89 -18.40
CA THR A 277 -53.23 -62.55 -17.85
C THR A 277 -52.13 -62.58 -16.80
N ALA A 278 -52.06 -63.61 -15.94
CA ALA A 278 -50.98 -63.76 -14.97
C ALA A 278 -49.62 -63.91 -15.67
N SER A 279 -49.57 -64.66 -16.77
CA SER A 279 -48.35 -64.83 -17.57
C SER A 279 -47.90 -63.52 -18.21
N ALA A 280 -48.83 -62.74 -18.75
CA ALA A 280 -48.57 -61.42 -19.33
C ALA A 280 -48.13 -60.37 -18.29
N LEU A 281 -48.85 -60.29 -17.15
CA LEU A 281 -48.50 -59.41 -16.03
C LEU A 281 -47.11 -59.72 -15.47
N THR A 282 -46.76 -61.01 -15.36
CA THR A 282 -45.44 -61.44 -14.86
C THR A 282 -44.32 -61.05 -15.82
N GLU A 283 -44.50 -61.28 -17.14
CA GLU A 283 -43.49 -60.90 -18.12
C GLU A 283 -43.33 -59.38 -18.24
N MET A 284 -44.43 -58.63 -18.23
CA MET A 284 -44.37 -57.18 -18.29
C MET A 284 -43.75 -56.57 -17.03
N ARG A 285 -44.02 -57.14 -15.84
CA ARG A 285 -43.34 -56.75 -14.60
C ARG A 285 -41.84 -57.00 -14.68
N ALA A 286 -41.43 -58.20 -15.13
CA ALA A 286 -40.02 -58.52 -15.29
C ALA A 286 -39.31 -57.52 -16.23
N THR A 287 -39.95 -57.16 -17.35
CA THR A 287 -39.39 -56.14 -18.26
C THR A 287 -39.32 -54.74 -17.62
N VAL A 288 -40.32 -54.34 -16.82
CA VAL A 288 -40.28 -53.07 -16.08
C VAL A 288 -39.15 -53.07 -15.05
N GLN A 289 -38.98 -54.15 -14.28
CA GLN A 289 -37.90 -54.28 -13.30
C GLN A 289 -36.52 -54.26 -13.97
N ASP A 290 -36.32 -55.07 -15.01
CA ASP A 290 -35.07 -55.08 -15.78
C ASP A 290 -34.75 -53.71 -16.41
N ALA A 291 -35.78 -52.97 -16.85
CA ALA A 291 -35.61 -51.60 -17.36
C ALA A 291 -35.22 -50.63 -16.24
N GLY A 292 -35.83 -50.75 -15.05
CA GLY A 292 -35.45 -50.00 -13.85
C GLY A 292 -33.99 -50.20 -13.47
N ASP A 293 -33.54 -51.45 -13.39
CA ASP A 293 -32.14 -51.80 -13.09
C ASP A 293 -31.17 -51.15 -14.09
N ARG A 294 -31.51 -51.18 -15.39
CA ARG A 294 -30.70 -50.53 -16.43
C ARG A 294 -30.67 -49.00 -16.31
N VAL A 295 -31.77 -48.36 -15.91
CA VAL A 295 -31.79 -46.91 -15.65
C VAL A 295 -30.85 -46.57 -14.49
N LEU A 296 -30.85 -47.39 -13.43
CA LEU A 296 -29.95 -47.22 -12.29
C LEU A 296 -28.47 -47.42 -12.69
N GLU A 297 -28.15 -48.50 -13.41
CA GLU A 297 -26.80 -48.78 -13.92
C GLU A 297 -26.26 -47.63 -14.79
N ARG A 298 -27.09 -47.02 -15.65
CA ARG A 298 -26.69 -45.88 -16.49
C ARG A 298 -26.55 -44.57 -15.72
N SER A 299 -27.28 -44.41 -14.62
CA SER A 299 -27.32 -43.15 -13.85
C SER A 299 -26.17 -43.03 -12.85
N THR A 300 -25.71 -44.14 -12.27
CA THR A 300 -24.60 -44.15 -11.29
C THR A 300 -23.27 -43.53 -11.81
N PRO A 301 -22.75 -43.84 -13.02
CA PRO A 301 -21.52 -43.22 -13.51
C PRO A 301 -21.69 -41.73 -13.85
N VAL A 302 -22.90 -41.30 -14.21
CA VAL A 302 -23.22 -39.88 -14.46
C VAL A 302 -23.07 -39.08 -13.17
N ALA A 303 -23.64 -39.60 -12.06
CA ALA A 303 -23.50 -38.99 -10.74
C ALA A 303 -22.02 -38.90 -10.29
N ALA A 304 -21.25 -39.97 -10.46
CA ALA A 304 -19.82 -39.97 -10.15
C ALA A 304 -19.02 -38.95 -10.99
N GLY A 305 -19.31 -38.85 -12.29
CA GLY A 305 -18.69 -37.87 -13.19
C GLY A 305 -18.99 -36.43 -12.80
N VAL A 306 -20.21 -36.16 -12.34
CA VAL A 306 -20.62 -34.84 -11.83
C VAL A 306 -19.89 -34.50 -10.53
N ILE A 307 -19.75 -35.44 -9.59
CA ILE A 307 -18.94 -35.23 -8.37
C ILE A 307 -17.50 -34.90 -8.72
N ILE A 308 -16.87 -35.68 -9.62
CA ILE A 308 -15.48 -35.44 -10.01
C ILE A 308 -15.34 -34.05 -10.65
N ARG A 309 -16.25 -33.67 -11.55
CA ARG A 309 -16.26 -32.32 -12.16
C ARG A 309 -16.46 -31.23 -11.12
N LEU A 310 -17.34 -31.43 -10.13
CA LEU A 310 -17.56 -30.51 -9.02
C LEU A 310 -16.31 -30.35 -8.16
N LEU A 311 -15.67 -31.46 -7.77
CA LEU A 311 -14.44 -31.44 -6.98
C LEU A 311 -13.29 -30.80 -7.75
N LEU A 312 -13.16 -31.07 -9.05
CA LEU A 312 -12.14 -30.46 -9.90
C LEU A 312 -12.41 -28.97 -10.15
N ALA A 313 -13.60 -28.59 -10.61
CA ALA A 313 -13.93 -27.19 -10.89
C ALA A 313 -13.98 -26.34 -9.62
N GLY A 314 -14.58 -26.86 -8.55
CA GLY A 314 -14.58 -26.25 -7.22
C GLY A 314 -13.16 -26.16 -6.67
N GLY A 315 -12.43 -27.27 -6.62
CA GLY A 315 -11.07 -27.34 -6.08
C GLY A 315 -10.07 -26.47 -6.83
N LEU A 316 -10.03 -26.56 -8.16
CA LEU A 316 -9.16 -25.71 -8.99
C LEU A 316 -9.53 -24.22 -8.88
N GLY A 317 -10.84 -23.91 -8.82
CA GLY A 317 -11.30 -22.54 -8.60
C GLY A 317 -10.87 -22.00 -7.22
N LEU A 318 -10.96 -22.82 -6.17
CA LEU A 318 -10.49 -22.45 -4.84
C LEU A 318 -8.97 -22.22 -4.82
N ILE A 319 -8.19 -23.10 -5.47
CA ILE A 319 -6.74 -22.93 -5.60
C ILE A 319 -6.43 -21.63 -6.34
N ALA A 320 -7.15 -21.30 -7.41
CA ALA A 320 -6.97 -20.05 -8.14
C ALA A 320 -7.29 -18.81 -7.27
N VAL A 321 -8.36 -18.86 -6.47
CA VAL A 321 -8.70 -17.81 -5.51
C VAL A 321 -7.60 -17.65 -4.46
N ILE A 322 -7.12 -18.75 -3.87
CA ILE A 322 -6.04 -18.75 -2.87
C ILE A 322 -4.75 -18.16 -3.49
N ALA A 323 -4.37 -18.63 -4.67
CA ALA A 323 -3.19 -18.11 -5.38
C ALA A 323 -3.32 -16.61 -5.67
N SER A 324 -4.50 -16.14 -6.10
CA SER A 324 -4.78 -14.72 -6.32
C SER A 324 -4.64 -13.91 -5.04
N VAL A 325 -5.17 -14.40 -3.91
CA VAL A 325 -5.03 -13.77 -2.60
C VAL A 325 -3.56 -13.68 -2.18
N ILE A 326 -2.79 -14.77 -2.34
CA ILE A 326 -1.36 -14.81 -2.01
C ILE A 326 -0.59 -13.78 -2.82
N VAL A 327 -0.71 -13.82 -4.16
CA VAL A 327 -0.02 -12.88 -5.06
C VAL A 327 -0.40 -11.43 -4.72
N SER A 328 -1.67 -11.17 -4.45
CA SER A 328 -2.13 -9.83 -4.14
C SER A 328 -1.54 -9.30 -2.81
N ILE A 329 -1.50 -10.15 -1.77
CA ILE A 329 -0.94 -9.77 -0.47
C ILE A 329 0.59 -9.60 -0.56
N THR A 330 1.30 -10.48 -1.28
CA THR A 330 2.76 -10.38 -1.42
C THR A 330 3.16 -9.13 -2.19
N THR A 331 2.51 -8.85 -3.33
CA THR A 331 2.75 -7.63 -4.13
C THR A 331 2.39 -6.37 -3.32
N ALA A 332 1.25 -6.34 -2.62
CA ALA A 332 0.88 -5.19 -1.80
C ALA A 332 1.88 -4.92 -0.67
N ARG A 333 2.41 -5.98 -0.02
CA ARG A 333 3.46 -5.84 1.00
C ARG A 333 4.77 -5.35 0.40
N ALA A 334 5.16 -5.84 -0.78
CA ALA A 334 6.37 -5.39 -1.47
C ALA A 334 6.30 -3.89 -1.83
N LEU A 335 5.20 -3.46 -2.46
CA LEU A 335 4.99 -2.05 -2.83
C LEU A 335 4.98 -1.13 -1.62
N VAL A 336 4.32 -1.51 -0.52
CA VAL A 336 4.30 -0.69 0.70
C VAL A 336 5.70 -0.54 1.29
N ARG A 337 6.49 -1.63 1.36
CA ARG A 337 7.87 -1.56 1.88
C ARG A 337 8.77 -0.68 1.02
N GLN A 338 8.65 -0.75 -0.30
CA GLN A 338 9.40 0.14 -1.21
C GLN A 338 9.04 1.61 -0.99
N LEU A 339 7.74 1.92 -0.88
CA LEU A 339 7.28 3.29 -0.62
C LEU A 339 7.71 3.81 0.77
N GLU A 340 7.68 2.97 1.80
CA GLU A 340 8.15 3.33 3.15
C GLU A 340 9.66 3.61 3.16
N ARG A 341 10.47 2.81 2.43
CA ARG A 341 11.91 3.06 2.27
C ARG A 341 12.21 4.34 1.50
N LEU A 342 11.51 4.58 0.39
CA LEU A 342 11.67 5.81 -0.40
C LEU A 342 11.28 7.05 0.44
N ARG A 343 10.17 6.96 1.18
CA ARG A 343 9.75 8.02 2.11
C ARG A 343 10.79 8.25 3.21
N GLY A 344 11.34 7.19 3.80
CA GLY A 344 12.37 7.27 4.83
C GLY A 344 13.64 7.95 4.32
N ALA A 345 14.16 7.52 3.17
CA ALA A 345 15.34 8.11 2.55
C ALA A 345 15.13 9.60 2.19
N ALA A 346 13.95 9.95 1.67
CA ALA A 346 13.62 11.34 1.37
C ALA A 346 13.54 12.23 2.63
N TRP A 347 12.98 11.70 3.73
CA TRP A 347 12.89 12.43 5.00
C TRP A 347 14.25 12.64 5.66
N GLU A 348 15.07 11.59 5.75
CA GLU A 348 16.44 11.68 6.31
C GLU A 348 17.27 12.70 5.53
N LEU A 349 17.14 12.72 4.20
CA LEU A 349 17.85 13.66 3.36
C LEU A 349 17.43 15.11 3.61
N ALA A 350 16.12 15.38 3.59
CA ALA A 350 15.59 16.74 3.68
C ALA A 350 15.82 17.37 5.05
N GLU A 351 15.68 16.58 6.12
CA GLU A 351 15.68 17.10 7.49
C GLU A 351 17.05 17.02 8.18
N GLN A 352 17.94 16.11 7.77
CA GLN A 352 19.21 15.87 8.48
C GLN A 352 20.45 16.11 7.60
N ARG A 353 20.52 15.48 6.42
CA ARG A 353 21.77 15.47 5.64
C ARG A 353 22.03 16.76 4.86
N LEU A 354 21.03 17.31 4.17
CA LEU A 354 21.21 18.55 3.41
C LEU A 354 21.59 19.75 4.29
N PRO A 355 20.91 20.01 5.43
CA PRO A 355 21.31 21.10 6.33
C PRO A 355 22.75 20.97 6.84
N SER A 356 23.16 19.76 7.24
CA SER A 356 24.53 19.54 7.76
C SER A 356 25.62 19.71 6.70
N VAL A 357 25.37 19.32 5.44
CA VAL A 357 26.29 19.58 4.32
C VAL A 357 26.45 21.08 4.06
N VAL A 358 25.35 21.83 4.07
CA VAL A 358 25.37 23.29 3.88
C VAL A 358 26.12 23.99 5.03
N GLU A 359 25.90 23.57 6.26
CA GLU A 359 26.60 24.09 7.44
C GLU A 359 28.11 23.85 7.37
N ARG A 360 28.54 22.63 7.01
CA ARG A 360 29.96 22.27 6.86
C ARG A 360 30.65 23.05 5.74
N LEU A 361 29.97 23.24 4.61
CA LEU A 361 30.45 24.11 3.53
C LEU A 361 30.58 25.57 3.97
N GLY A 362 29.67 26.05 4.82
CA GLY A 362 29.75 27.39 5.43
C GLY A 362 31.00 27.59 6.29
N HIS A 363 31.43 26.55 7.01
CA HIS A 363 32.66 26.53 7.80
C HIS A 363 33.93 26.32 6.95
N GLY A 364 33.80 26.16 5.63
CA GLY A 364 34.92 26.03 4.71
C GLY A 364 35.48 24.61 4.58
N GLU A 365 34.77 23.59 5.09
CA GLU A 365 35.12 22.19 4.85
C GLU A 365 34.99 21.83 3.37
N LYS A 366 35.83 20.89 2.90
CA LYS A 366 35.67 20.30 1.57
C LYS A 366 34.72 19.12 1.69
N VAL A 367 33.64 19.14 0.89
CA VAL A 367 32.64 18.08 0.85
C VAL A 367 32.70 17.38 -0.50
N ASP A 368 32.74 16.05 -0.48
CA ASP A 368 32.64 15.23 -1.68
C ASP A 368 31.18 14.86 -1.96
N VAL A 369 30.69 15.26 -3.14
CA VAL A 369 29.31 15.02 -3.58
C VAL A 369 28.99 13.52 -3.65
N ALA A 370 29.95 12.69 -4.06
CA ALA A 370 29.73 11.25 -4.25
C ALA A 370 29.57 10.50 -2.92
N VAL A 371 30.17 11.01 -1.85
CA VAL A 371 30.10 10.40 -0.51
C VAL A 371 28.81 10.81 0.21
N GLU A 372 28.36 12.06 0.03
CA GLU A 372 27.17 12.59 0.69
C GLU A 372 25.85 12.27 -0.06
N ALA A 373 25.95 11.81 -1.31
CA ALA A 373 24.81 11.33 -2.11
C ALA A 373 25.03 9.92 -2.69
N PRO A 374 25.05 8.87 -1.85
CA PRO A 374 25.13 7.51 -2.36
C PRO A 374 23.87 7.16 -3.16
N PRO A 375 24.01 6.43 -4.29
CA PRO A 375 22.88 6.10 -5.15
C PRO A 375 21.86 5.24 -4.41
N LEU A 376 20.61 5.69 -4.41
CA LEU A 376 19.52 4.92 -3.84
C LEU A 376 19.14 3.76 -4.79
N GLU A 377 19.50 2.52 -4.41
CA GLU A 377 19.13 1.32 -5.15
C GLU A 377 17.67 0.92 -4.89
N PHE A 378 16.79 1.41 -5.76
CA PHE A 378 15.42 0.94 -5.88
C PHE A 378 15.27 0.20 -7.21
N GLY A 379 14.40 -0.82 -7.27
CA GLY A 379 14.29 -1.76 -8.39
C GLY A 379 14.04 -1.13 -9.78
N ALA A 380 13.84 -1.96 -10.80
CA ALA A 380 13.64 -1.49 -12.17
C ALA A 380 12.21 -0.94 -12.46
N ASP A 381 11.32 -0.92 -11.46
CA ASP A 381 9.92 -0.50 -11.55
C ASP A 381 9.75 1.03 -11.55
N GLU A 382 8.50 1.51 -11.64
CA GLU A 382 8.15 2.93 -11.64
C GLU A 382 8.58 3.63 -10.34
N ILE A 383 8.56 2.92 -9.21
CA ILE A 383 9.03 3.45 -7.92
C ILE A 383 10.54 3.67 -7.96
N GLY A 384 11.29 2.74 -8.57
CA GLY A 384 12.72 2.91 -8.76
C GLY A 384 13.11 4.02 -9.75
N GLN A 385 12.27 4.32 -10.74
CA GLN A 385 12.45 5.52 -11.57
C GLN A 385 12.35 6.80 -10.75
N VAL A 386 11.38 6.89 -9.83
CA VAL A 386 11.25 8.03 -8.91
C VAL A 386 12.46 8.12 -7.98
N GLY A 387 12.94 6.98 -7.46
CA GLY A 387 14.16 6.92 -6.65
C GLY A 387 15.40 7.46 -7.38
N ARG A 388 15.59 7.09 -8.65
CA ARG A 388 16.69 7.61 -9.49
C ARG A 388 16.55 9.11 -9.77
N ALA A 389 15.33 9.58 -10.08
CA ALA A 389 15.08 11.00 -10.29
C ALA A 389 15.38 11.82 -9.01
N PHE A 390 15.00 11.31 -7.84
CA PHE A 390 15.31 11.93 -6.56
C PHE A 390 16.81 11.97 -6.28
N ASN A 391 17.55 10.90 -6.58
CA ASN A 391 19.00 10.86 -6.46
C ASN A 391 19.69 11.88 -7.37
N ALA A 392 19.21 12.04 -8.61
CA ALA A 392 19.74 13.05 -9.54
C ALA A 392 19.51 14.49 -9.04
N VAL A 393 18.35 14.75 -8.45
CA VAL A 393 18.05 16.05 -7.80
C VAL A 393 18.98 16.27 -6.61
N GLN A 394 19.19 15.25 -5.77
CA GLN A 394 20.10 15.30 -4.62
C GLN A 394 21.54 15.63 -5.03
N GLU A 395 22.10 14.87 -5.97
CA GLU A 395 23.47 15.08 -6.47
C GLU A 395 23.63 16.49 -7.02
N THR A 396 22.64 16.97 -7.78
CA THR A 396 22.64 18.32 -8.33
C THR A 396 22.57 19.39 -7.24
N ALA A 397 21.75 19.20 -6.20
CA ALA A 397 21.64 20.15 -5.09
C ALA A 397 22.94 20.27 -4.30
N ILE A 398 23.56 19.14 -3.95
CA ILE A 398 24.85 19.12 -3.23
C ILE A 398 25.97 19.71 -4.11
N ARG A 399 26.05 19.31 -5.38
CA ARG A 399 27.02 19.88 -6.33
C ARG A 399 26.88 21.40 -6.44
N THR A 400 25.65 21.90 -6.57
CA THR A 400 25.39 23.35 -6.65
C THR A 400 25.83 24.06 -5.36
N ALA A 401 25.59 23.47 -4.18
CA ALA A 401 26.04 24.04 -2.92
C ALA A 401 27.58 24.08 -2.81
N VAL A 402 28.27 23.03 -3.27
CA VAL A 402 29.74 22.98 -3.34
C VAL A 402 30.28 24.04 -4.29
N GLU A 403 29.76 24.11 -5.53
CA GLU A 403 30.15 25.12 -6.52
C GLU A 403 29.96 26.56 -6.00
N GLN A 404 28.85 26.82 -5.30
CA GLN A 404 28.58 28.12 -4.68
C GLN A 404 29.58 28.45 -3.56
N ALA A 405 29.96 27.46 -2.74
CA ALA A 405 30.97 27.64 -1.69
C ALA A 405 32.36 27.89 -2.27
N GLU A 406 32.74 27.17 -3.34
CA GLU A 406 34.00 27.38 -4.06
C GLU A 406 34.06 28.74 -4.73
N LEU A 407 32.97 29.21 -5.34
CA LEU A 407 32.89 30.55 -5.92
C LEU A 407 33.10 31.64 -4.85
N ARG A 408 32.45 31.51 -3.69
CA ARG A 408 32.64 32.43 -2.56
C ARG A 408 34.10 32.45 -2.08
N ARG A 409 34.74 31.28 -1.98
CA ARG A 409 36.15 31.16 -1.62
C ARG A 409 37.05 31.82 -2.69
N GLY A 410 36.81 31.57 -3.97
CA GLY A 410 37.55 32.17 -5.07
C GLY A 410 37.49 33.70 -5.10
N ILE A 411 36.32 34.29 -4.79
CA ILE A 411 36.17 35.75 -4.67
C ILE A 411 37.05 36.29 -3.54
N ARG A 412 37.06 35.64 -2.36
CA ARG A 412 37.92 36.05 -1.23
C ARG A 412 39.40 36.01 -1.61
N ASP A 413 39.85 34.97 -2.30
CA ASP A 413 41.24 34.84 -2.75
C ASP A 413 41.66 35.91 -3.76
N VAL A 414 40.77 36.26 -4.70
CA VAL A 414 41.00 37.34 -5.67
C VAL A 414 41.10 38.70 -4.97
N LEU A 415 40.21 39.00 -4.02
CA LEU A 415 40.25 40.24 -3.23
C LEU A 415 41.57 40.35 -2.45
N LEU A 416 42.03 39.26 -1.82
CA LEU A 416 43.31 39.23 -1.11
C LEU A 416 44.50 39.47 -2.06
N SER A 417 44.50 38.84 -3.23
CA SER A 417 45.56 38.99 -4.23
C SER A 417 45.64 40.43 -4.75
N LEU A 418 44.47 41.03 -5.07
CA LEU A 418 44.38 42.41 -5.52
C LEU A 418 44.87 43.39 -4.45
N ALA A 419 44.47 43.16 -3.20
CA ALA A 419 44.89 43.96 -2.06
C ALA A 419 46.42 43.99 -1.89
N ARG A 420 47.06 42.81 -1.85
CA ARG A 420 48.52 42.67 -1.71
C ARG A 420 49.29 43.30 -2.87
N ARG A 421 48.79 43.15 -4.11
CA ARG A 421 49.41 43.76 -5.29
C ARG A 421 49.34 45.29 -5.23
N THR A 422 48.18 45.83 -4.84
CA THR A 422 47.98 47.27 -4.67
C THR A 422 48.90 47.81 -3.57
N GLN A 423 48.98 47.14 -2.42
CA GLN A 423 49.87 47.51 -1.31
C GLN A 423 51.35 47.54 -1.74
N THR A 424 51.80 46.55 -2.53
CA THR A 424 53.18 46.50 -3.04
C THR A 424 53.49 47.65 -3.99
N LEU A 425 52.56 48.00 -4.88
CA LEU A 425 52.72 49.11 -5.82
C LEU A 425 52.76 50.46 -5.08
N VAL A 426 51.84 50.68 -4.14
CA VAL A 426 51.76 51.90 -3.34
C VAL A 426 53.02 52.07 -2.48
N HIS A 427 53.52 51.00 -1.85
CA HIS A 427 54.74 51.07 -1.05
C HIS A 427 55.97 51.53 -1.87
N ARG A 428 56.09 51.06 -3.11
CA ARG A 428 57.14 51.51 -4.04
C ARG A 428 56.95 52.98 -4.44
N GLN A 429 55.71 53.42 -4.66
CA GLN A 429 55.40 54.83 -4.96
C GLN A 429 55.75 55.75 -3.79
N LEU A 430 55.35 55.41 -2.55
CA LEU A 430 55.71 56.15 -1.34
C LEU A 430 57.22 56.26 -1.16
N THR A 431 57.97 55.19 -1.45
CA THR A 431 59.44 55.23 -1.37
C THR A 431 60.03 56.20 -2.40
N MET A 432 59.48 56.27 -3.62
CA MET A 432 59.90 57.24 -4.63
C MET A 432 59.56 58.68 -4.21
N LEU A 433 58.36 58.90 -3.65
CA LEU A 433 57.94 60.21 -3.14
C LEU A 433 58.85 60.72 -2.00
N ASP A 434 59.18 59.87 -1.00
CA ASP A 434 60.13 60.20 0.08
C ASP A 434 61.55 60.52 -0.46
N THR A 435 61.93 59.86 -1.56
CA THR A 435 63.22 60.17 -2.23
C THR A 435 63.18 61.51 -2.98
N MET A 436 62.01 61.93 -3.47
CA MET A 436 61.82 63.23 -4.11
C MET A 436 61.79 64.34 -3.05
N GLU A 437 61.08 64.16 -1.94
CA GLU A 437 60.98 65.13 -0.83
C GLU A 437 62.35 65.53 -0.25
N ARG A 438 63.29 64.58 -0.20
CA ARG A 438 64.64 64.80 0.35
C ARG A 438 65.61 65.54 -0.58
N ARG A 439 65.20 65.97 -1.79
CA ARG A 439 66.05 66.77 -2.69
C ARG A 439 66.10 68.23 -2.26
N ARG A 440 67.30 68.82 -2.18
CA ARG A 440 67.55 70.15 -1.58
C ARG A 440 67.08 71.38 -2.41
N ASP A 441 66.58 71.19 -3.63
CA ASP A 441 66.29 72.27 -4.59
C ASP A 441 64.79 72.39 -5.00
N ILE A 442 63.84 71.88 -4.21
CA ILE A 442 62.40 71.91 -4.53
C ILE A 442 61.77 73.28 -4.21
N GLU A 443 61.03 73.85 -5.16
CA GLU A 443 60.28 75.09 -4.94
C GLU A 443 59.07 74.89 -4.02
N VAL A 444 58.65 75.91 -3.26
CA VAL A 444 57.54 75.82 -2.27
C VAL A 444 56.23 75.31 -2.89
N LYS A 445 55.95 75.64 -4.16
CA LYS A 445 54.76 75.15 -4.88
C LYS A 445 54.85 73.67 -5.29
N GLU A 446 56.04 73.19 -5.65
CA GLU A 446 56.28 71.78 -6.01
C GLU A 446 56.22 70.88 -4.76
N LEU A 447 56.58 71.40 -3.59
CA LEU A 447 56.41 70.71 -2.31
C LEU A 447 54.92 70.51 -1.96
N GLU A 448 54.05 71.50 -2.24
CA GLU A 448 52.61 71.39 -2.03
C GLU A 448 51.98 70.30 -2.94
N GLU A 449 52.42 70.22 -4.20
CA GLU A 449 51.99 69.15 -5.11
C GLU A 449 52.51 67.76 -4.68
N LEU A 450 53.73 67.69 -4.12
CA LEU A 450 54.29 66.46 -3.57
C LEU A 450 53.51 65.98 -2.33
N PHE A 451 53.10 66.88 -1.43
CA PHE A 451 52.22 66.55 -0.30
C PHE A 451 50.88 65.99 -0.76
N ARG A 452 50.26 66.57 -1.81
CA ARG A 452 49.01 66.04 -2.38
C ARG A 452 49.19 64.62 -2.95
N LEU A 453 50.34 64.30 -3.53
CA LEU A 453 50.65 62.96 -4.03
C LEU A 453 50.88 61.94 -2.90
N ASP A 454 51.51 62.35 -1.81
CA ASP A 454 51.71 61.50 -0.63
C ASP A 454 50.39 61.15 0.06
N HIS A 455 49.47 62.12 0.16
CA HIS A 455 48.11 61.89 0.65
C HIS A 455 47.33 60.89 -0.22
N LEU A 456 47.42 61.01 -1.55
CA LEU A 456 46.81 60.04 -2.47
C LEU A 456 47.40 58.63 -2.30
N ALA A 457 48.72 58.52 -2.12
CA ALA A 457 49.38 57.24 -1.89
C ALA A 457 48.98 56.61 -0.54
N THR A 458 48.87 57.42 0.52
CA THR A 458 48.36 56.97 1.83
C THR A 458 46.92 56.48 1.73
N ARG A 459 46.06 57.18 0.98
CA ARG A 459 44.67 56.75 0.72
C ARG A 459 44.59 55.44 -0.07
N MET A 460 45.47 55.24 -1.04
CA MET A 460 45.56 53.98 -1.78
C MET A 460 46.06 52.81 -0.89
N ARG A 461 46.98 53.07 0.04
CA ARG A 461 47.43 52.08 1.04
C ARG A 461 46.27 51.62 1.92
N ARG A 462 45.50 52.57 2.44
CA ARG A 462 44.32 52.31 3.29
C ARG A 462 43.25 51.49 2.56
N ASN A 463 42.97 51.82 1.30
CA ASN A 463 42.02 51.06 0.49
C ASN A 463 42.50 49.61 0.25
N ALA A 464 43.80 49.41 0.02
CA ALA A 464 44.37 48.07 -0.06
C ALA A 464 44.20 47.30 1.26
N GLU A 465 44.42 47.92 2.42
CA GLU A 465 44.22 47.31 3.74
C GLU A 465 42.74 46.98 4.01
N ASN A 466 41.80 47.84 3.59
CA ASN A 466 40.37 47.56 3.63
C ASN A 466 40.02 46.30 2.82
N LEU A 467 40.61 46.11 1.63
CA LEU A 467 40.42 44.89 0.84
C LEU A 467 41.01 43.63 1.52
N ILE A 468 42.08 43.76 2.31
CA ILE A 468 42.64 42.64 3.10
C ILE A 468 41.63 42.21 4.18
N VAL A 469 41.05 43.17 4.90
CA VAL A 469 40.02 42.89 5.91
C VAL A 469 38.79 42.23 5.28
N LEU A 470 38.36 42.71 4.10
CA LEU A 470 37.26 42.11 3.32
C LEU A 470 37.52 40.65 2.91
N SER A 471 38.75 40.31 2.56
CA SER A 471 39.11 38.93 2.22
C SER A 471 39.12 37.97 3.42
N GLY A 472 39.00 38.51 4.64
CA GLY A 472 39.10 37.76 5.89
C GLY A 472 40.55 37.44 6.30
N ALA A 473 41.55 37.97 5.60
CA ALA A 473 42.95 37.74 5.92
C ALA A 473 43.42 38.57 7.13
N LEU A 474 44.49 38.11 7.78
CA LEU A 474 45.19 38.82 8.85
C LEU A 474 46.28 39.73 8.25
N PRO A 475 46.51 40.95 8.78
CA PRO A 475 47.65 41.77 8.41
C PRO A 475 48.98 41.04 8.70
N ALA A 476 49.97 41.22 7.83
CA ALA A 476 51.20 40.42 7.83
C ALA A 476 52.18 40.70 9.00
N ARG A 477 51.99 41.77 9.77
CA ARG A 477 52.82 42.13 10.94
C ARG A 477 51.97 42.72 12.06
N GLY A 478 52.06 42.14 13.25
CA GLY A 478 51.44 42.64 14.48
C GLY A 478 52.48 43.11 15.50
N TRP A 479 52.05 43.97 16.43
CA TRP A 479 52.88 44.43 17.53
C TRP A 479 53.00 43.32 18.58
N ARG A 480 54.21 43.09 19.11
CA ARG A 480 54.45 42.04 20.12
C ARG A 480 54.22 42.54 21.56
N ASN A 481 54.54 43.80 21.83
CA ASN A 481 54.40 44.42 23.14
C ASN A 481 53.14 45.28 23.21
N SER A 482 52.68 45.61 24.42
CA SER A 482 51.63 46.61 24.61
C SER A 482 52.11 48.00 24.18
N VAL A 483 51.20 48.84 23.72
CA VAL A 483 51.47 50.19 23.23
C VAL A 483 50.56 51.17 23.98
N PRO A 484 51.08 52.30 24.50
CA PRO A 484 50.25 53.31 25.15
C PRO A 484 49.08 53.75 24.26
N MET A 485 47.88 53.84 24.83
CA MET A 485 46.66 54.16 24.08
C MET A 485 46.76 55.51 23.36
N VAL A 486 47.45 56.47 23.97
CA VAL A 486 47.74 57.77 23.33
C VAL A 486 48.56 57.63 22.05
N ASP A 487 49.48 56.66 22.00
CA ASP A 487 50.30 56.40 20.81
C ASP A 487 49.51 55.64 19.74
N VAL A 488 48.58 54.77 20.14
CA VAL A 488 47.63 54.10 19.21
C VAL A 488 46.73 55.14 18.55
N VAL A 489 46.15 56.06 19.33
CA VAL A 489 45.29 57.13 18.81
C VAL A 489 46.11 58.09 17.94
N ARG A 490 47.33 58.45 18.35
CA ARG A 490 48.22 59.27 17.51
C ARG A 490 48.60 58.59 16.20
N ALA A 491 48.85 57.28 16.21
CA ALA A 491 49.08 56.51 15.00
C ALA A 491 47.85 56.55 14.09
N ALA A 492 46.64 56.39 14.64
CA ALA A 492 45.40 56.49 13.88
C ALA A 492 45.19 57.89 13.28
N VAL A 493 45.50 58.95 14.04
CA VAL A 493 45.45 60.34 13.54
C VAL A 493 46.48 60.58 12.43
N GLY A 494 47.66 59.98 12.53
CA GLY A 494 48.69 60.04 11.48
C GLY A 494 48.30 59.33 10.18
N GLU A 495 47.24 58.54 10.19
CA GLU A 495 46.68 57.85 9.01
C GLU A 495 45.50 58.60 8.37
N VAL A 496 45.14 59.77 8.89
CA VAL A 496 44.04 60.63 8.44
C VAL A 496 44.57 61.80 7.62
N GLU A 497 43.89 62.16 6.53
CA GLU A 497 44.33 63.20 5.58
C GLU A 497 44.45 64.58 6.26
N ASP A 498 43.36 65.10 6.82
CA ASP A 498 43.36 66.38 7.56
C ASP A 498 43.72 66.19 9.04
N TYR A 499 44.84 65.52 9.35
CA TYR A 499 45.26 65.28 10.75
C TYR A 499 45.38 66.56 11.58
N THR A 500 45.65 67.71 10.93
CA THR A 500 45.73 69.03 11.56
C THR A 500 44.41 69.51 12.16
N ARG A 501 43.27 68.96 11.70
CA ARG A 501 41.92 69.23 12.22
C ARG A 501 41.54 68.31 13.39
N VAL A 502 42.44 67.44 13.84
CA VAL A 502 42.18 66.49 14.91
C VAL A 502 42.88 66.90 16.19
N THR A 503 42.12 67.07 17.27
CA THR A 503 42.64 67.40 18.60
C THR A 503 42.52 66.19 19.52
N VAL A 504 43.65 65.63 19.95
CA VAL A 504 43.73 64.52 20.91
C VAL A 504 43.76 65.09 22.33
N LEU A 505 42.72 64.82 23.11
CA LEU A 505 42.64 65.21 24.53
C LEU A 505 43.58 64.34 25.39
N PRO A 506 43.94 64.73 26.62
CA PRO A 506 44.79 63.91 27.49
C PRO A 506 44.18 62.52 27.78
N PHE A 507 44.96 61.46 27.55
CA PHE A 507 44.61 60.08 27.89
C PHE A 507 45.23 59.68 29.24
N GLY A 508 44.56 58.81 30.00
CA GLY A 508 45.14 58.19 31.19
C GLY A 508 46.25 57.17 30.86
N PRO A 509 46.99 56.67 31.87
CA PRO A 509 48.10 55.72 31.68
C PRO A 509 47.59 54.30 31.37
N VAL A 510 47.10 54.11 30.14
CA VAL A 510 46.48 52.87 29.67
C VAL A 510 47.19 52.41 28.39
N ASP A 511 47.49 51.12 28.30
CA ASP A 511 48.07 50.48 27.12
C ASP A 511 47.07 49.55 26.43
N LEU A 512 47.24 49.37 25.12
CA LEU A 512 46.53 48.39 24.30
C LEU A 512 47.41 47.15 24.07
N ALA A 513 46.82 45.95 24.15
CA ALA A 513 47.50 44.70 23.86
C ALA A 513 48.03 44.65 22.42
N GLY A 514 49.31 44.30 22.24
CA GLY A 514 50.01 44.33 20.95
C GLY A 514 49.29 43.65 19.78
N ARG A 515 48.60 42.52 20.05
CA ARG A 515 47.84 41.78 19.04
C ARG A 515 46.68 42.56 18.43
N ALA A 516 46.17 43.59 19.09
CA ALA A 516 45.05 44.40 18.65
C ALA A 516 45.49 45.78 18.11
N VAL A 517 46.76 46.17 18.29
CA VAL A 517 47.23 47.53 17.97
C VAL A 517 46.98 47.90 16.51
N GLY A 518 47.36 47.05 15.56
CA GLY A 518 47.18 47.35 14.13
C GLY A 518 45.70 47.50 13.76
N ASP A 519 44.89 46.51 14.09
CA ASP A 519 43.47 46.47 13.74
C ASP A 519 42.65 47.56 14.48
N VAL A 520 42.99 47.91 15.73
CA VAL A 520 42.36 49.03 16.45
C VAL A 520 42.82 50.38 15.91
N THR A 521 44.11 50.55 15.57
CA THR A 521 44.61 51.77 14.91
C THR A 521 43.83 52.01 13.61
N HIS A 522 43.67 50.95 12.81
CA HIS A 522 42.95 50.99 11.54
C HIS A 522 41.46 51.31 11.72
N LEU A 523 40.79 50.67 12.69
CA LEU A 523 39.40 50.96 13.01
C LEU A 523 39.21 52.42 13.42
N LEU A 524 40.11 52.93 14.28
CA LEU A 524 40.06 54.32 14.73
C LEU A 524 40.32 55.28 13.57
N ALA A 525 41.30 54.99 12.70
CA ALA A 525 41.59 55.80 11.53
C ALA A 525 40.37 55.92 10.61
N GLU A 526 39.64 54.82 10.35
CA GLU A 526 38.41 54.84 9.55
C GLU A 526 37.29 55.67 10.20
N LEU A 527 37.16 55.66 11.53
CA LEU A 527 36.17 56.48 12.22
C LEU A 527 36.56 57.96 12.25
N ILE A 528 37.83 58.28 12.49
CA ILE A 528 38.35 59.65 12.50
C ILE A 528 38.25 60.27 11.10
N GLU A 529 38.59 59.53 10.05
CA GLU A 529 38.42 59.97 8.67
C GLU A 529 36.97 60.34 8.37
N ASN A 530 36.01 59.49 8.78
CA ASN A 530 34.59 59.79 8.60
C ASN A 530 34.21 61.06 9.36
N ALA A 531 34.59 61.18 10.62
CA ALA A 531 34.34 62.36 11.44
C ALA A 531 34.87 63.65 10.78
N VAL A 532 36.10 63.61 10.26
CA VAL A 532 36.77 64.74 9.58
C VAL A 532 36.10 65.07 8.24
N SER A 533 35.75 64.06 7.45
CA SER A 533 35.15 64.20 6.11
C SER A 533 33.72 64.75 6.13
N PHE A 534 32.95 64.42 7.17
CA PHE A 534 31.56 64.89 7.32
C PHE A 534 31.44 66.18 8.15
N SER A 535 32.57 66.73 8.61
CA SER A 535 32.63 67.98 9.36
C SER A 535 33.06 69.17 8.50
N PRO A 536 32.47 70.38 8.66
CA PRO A 536 32.90 71.58 7.96
C PRO A 536 34.40 71.88 8.14
N PRO A 537 35.09 72.44 7.13
CA PRO A 537 36.56 72.59 7.13
C PRO A 537 37.10 73.53 8.23
N ASP A 538 36.26 74.41 8.79
CA ASP A 538 36.58 75.32 9.89
C ASP A 538 36.37 74.72 11.30
N THR A 539 35.95 73.45 11.37
CA THR A 539 35.73 72.73 12.64
C THR A 539 36.84 71.71 12.91
N VAL A 540 37.02 71.41 14.20
CA VAL A 540 37.98 70.41 14.69
C VAL A 540 37.24 69.17 15.22
N VAL A 541 37.81 67.99 14.99
CA VAL A 541 37.36 66.72 15.56
C VAL A 541 38.12 66.48 16.86
N GLN A 542 37.40 66.18 17.93
CA GLN A 542 38.00 65.93 19.25
C GLN A 542 38.01 64.44 19.56
N ILE A 543 39.14 63.94 20.07
CA ILE A 543 39.27 62.56 20.49
C ILE A 543 39.58 62.52 21.98
N GLY A 544 38.68 61.91 22.75
CA GLY A 544 38.83 61.67 24.18
C GLY A 544 38.87 60.18 24.49
N GLY A 545 39.38 59.83 25.67
CA GLY A 545 39.34 58.46 26.14
C GLY A 545 39.23 58.37 27.65
N HIS A 546 38.41 57.45 28.14
CA HIS A 546 38.19 57.25 29.56
C HIS A 546 37.92 55.77 29.88
N LEU A 547 38.28 55.37 31.10
CA LEU A 547 38.02 54.01 31.58
C LEU A 547 36.54 53.86 31.95
N VAL A 548 35.92 52.76 31.51
CA VAL A 548 34.52 52.41 31.77
C VAL A 548 34.43 51.00 32.36
N ALA A 549 33.28 50.61 32.91
CA ALA A 549 33.11 49.29 33.53
C ALA A 549 33.41 48.12 32.57
N SER A 550 33.13 48.30 31.27
CA SER A 550 33.36 47.30 30.22
C SER A 550 34.77 47.31 29.61
N GLY A 551 35.64 48.26 29.98
CA GLY A 551 36.99 48.39 29.44
C GLY A 551 37.41 49.85 29.25
N PHE A 552 37.89 50.21 28.06
CA PHE A 552 38.32 51.58 27.75
C PHE A 552 37.48 52.16 26.60
N ALA A 553 36.83 53.29 26.84
CA ALA A 553 36.01 53.98 25.84
C ALA A 553 36.83 55.08 25.16
N ILE A 554 36.78 55.14 23.84
CA ILE A 554 37.33 56.21 23.01
C ILE A 554 36.16 56.92 22.34
N ASP A 555 36.05 58.22 22.54
CA ASP A 555 35.03 59.08 21.96
C ASP A 555 35.67 59.92 20.85
N ILE A 556 35.17 59.79 19.63
CA ILE A 556 35.55 60.62 18.48
C ILE A 556 34.34 61.52 18.19
N GLU A 557 34.44 62.80 18.53
CA GLU A 557 33.36 63.76 18.44
C GLU A 557 33.59 64.75 17.29
N ASP A 558 32.60 64.81 16.39
CA ASP A 558 32.60 65.67 15.21
C ASP A 558 31.54 66.78 15.31
N ARG A 559 31.64 67.80 14.45
CA ARG A 559 30.68 68.93 14.38
C ARG A 559 30.01 69.01 13.01
N GLY A 560 29.81 67.85 12.39
CA GLY A 560 29.19 67.69 11.09
C GLY A 560 27.67 67.87 11.07
N LEU A 561 27.06 67.46 9.96
CA LEU A 561 25.61 67.61 9.73
C LEU A 561 24.73 66.70 10.61
N GLY A 562 25.33 65.80 11.40
CA GLY A 562 24.63 64.78 12.18
C GLY A 562 23.89 63.78 11.29
N MET A 563 23.22 62.81 11.91
CA MET A 563 22.42 61.79 11.21
C MET A 563 21.03 61.66 11.85
N ALA A 564 20.04 61.27 11.04
CA ALA A 564 18.71 60.89 11.54
C ALA A 564 18.79 59.66 12.45
N ASP A 565 17.87 59.53 13.41
CA ASP A 565 17.92 58.45 14.41
C ASP A 565 17.73 57.07 13.77
N GLU A 566 16.89 56.98 12.74
CA GLU A 566 16.69 55.76 11.96
C GLU A 566 17.97 55.35 11.24
N ARG A 567 18.74 56.32 10.74
CA ARG A 567 20.02 56.08 10.06
C ARG A 567 21.11 55.67 11.04
N LEU A 568 21.17 56.29 12.22
CA LEU A 568 22.08 55.88 13.30
C LEU A 568 21.75 54.46 13.77
N ALA A 569 20.47 54.12 13.94
CA ALA A 569 20.03 52.78 14.32
C ALA A 569 20.38 51.74 13.23
N GLU A 570 20.17 52.07 11.95
CA GLU A 570 20.54 51.21 10.82
C GLU A 570 22.05 50.94 10.79
N ILE A 571 22.87 51.99 10.93
CA ILE A 571 24.34 51.85 10.93
C ILE A 571 24.80 51.05 12.15
N ASN A 572 24.29 51.35 13.35
CA ASN A 572 24.64 50.62 14.57
C ASN A 572 24.23 49.13 14.49
N ALA A 573 23.06 48.82 13.90
CA ALA A 573 22.64 47.43 13.69
C ALA A 573 23.58 46.68 12.74
N ARG A 574 24.02 47.32 11.65
CA ARG A 574 25.01 46.76 10.71
C ARG A 574 26.41 46.63 11.30
N ILE A 575 26.76 47.47 12.27
CA ILE A 575 28.02 47.37 13.02
C ILE A 575 27.97 46.19 14.00
N ALA A 576 26.83 45.96 14.65
CA ALA A 576 26.64 44.86 15.59
C ALA A 576 26.50 43.48 14.93
N ASP A 577 25.84 43.39 13.76
CA ASP A 577 25.64 42.16 12.99
C ASP A 577 25.98 42.39 11.50
N PRO A 578 27.27 42.31 11.12
CA PRO A 578 27.71 42.62 9.77
C PRO A 578 27.30 41.52 8.76
N PRO A 579 26.51 41.85 7.71
CA PRO A 579 26.14 40.88 6.68
C PRO A 579 27.35 40.41 5.84
N ASP A 580 27.18 39.31 5.10
CA ASP A 580 28.16 38.90 4.08
C ASP A 580 28.40 40.02 3.06
N PHE A 581 29.66 40.24 2.68
CA PHE A 581 30.06 41.27 1.74
C PHE A 581 29.35 41.10 0.37
N ASN A 582 28.66 42.14 -0.09
CA ASN A 582 28.00 42.17 -1.40
C ASN A 582 28.55 43.34 -2.24
N LEU A 583 29.06 43.01 -3.44
CA LEU A 583 29.65 43.94 -4.41
C LEU A 583 28.69 45.05 -4.87
N GLN A 584 27.38 44.89 -4.72
CA GLN A 584 26.38 45.85 -5.18
C GLN A 584 26.21 47.08 -4.26
N HIS A 585 26.78 47.08 -3.05
CA HIS A 585 26.67 48.17 -2.07
C HIS A 585 28.05 48.72 -1.65
N SER A 586 28.79 49.30 -2.59
CA SER A 586 30.20 49.73 -2.40
C SER A 586 30.41 51.03 -1.61
N VAL A 587 29.34 51.74 -1.20
CA VAL A 587 29.42 53.13 -0.70
C VAL A 587 29.82 53.25 0.79
N GLN A 588 29.96 52.14 1.53
CA GLN A 588 30.23 52.16 2.98
C GLN A 588 31.38 51.24 3.41
N LEU A 589 32.41 51.12 2.58
CA LEU A 589 33.55 50.24 2.83
C LEU A 589 34.18 50.46 4.23
N GLY A 590 34.36 51.72 4.65
CA GLY A 590 34.97 52.05 5.94
C GLY A 590 34.15 51.53 7.14
N LEU A 591 32.82 51.73 7.14
CA LEU A 591 31.95 51.21 8.21
C LEU A 591 31.90 49.68 8.22
N PHE A 592 31.96 49.02 7.06
CA PHE A 592 32.01 47.56 7.00
C PHE A 592 33.32 47.01 7.58
N VAL A 593 34.45 47.67 7.30
CA VAL A 593 35.75 47.33 7.90
C VAL A 593 35.71 47.52 9.41
N VAL A 594 35.13 48.63 9.90
CA VAL A 594 34.88 48.85 11.33
C VAL A 594 34.06 47.70 11.91
N SER A 595 32.97 47.26 11.27
CA SER A 595 32.16 46.13 11.75
C SER A 595 32.97 44.83 11.83
N LYS A 596 33.78 44.52 10.81
CA LYS A 596 34.58 43.27 10.78
C LYS A 596 35.73 43.27 11.79
N LEU A 597 36.36 44.41 12.02
CA LEU A 597 37.39 44.55 13.04
C LEU A 597 36.79 44.57 14.45
N ALA A 598 35.61 45.16 14.62
CA ALA A 598 34.83 45.11 15.87
C ALA A 598 34.41 43.68 16.22
N GLU A 599 33.84 42.94 15.27
CA GLU A 599 33.48 41.52 15.41
C GLU A 599 34.69 40.66 15.81
N ARG A 600 35.84 40.89 15.16
CA ARG A 600 37.08 40.13 15.39
C ARG A 600 37.64 40.25 16.81
N TYR A 601 37.58 41.44 17.40
CA TYR A 601 38.15 41.73 18.72
C TYR A 601 37.09 41.98 19.80
N ASN A 602 35.82 41.67 19.49
CA ASN A 602 34.68 41.92 20.38
C ASN A 602 34.62 43.38 20.88
N LEU A 603 34.90 44.33 19.99
CA LEU A 603 34.81 45.76 20.27
C LEU A 603 33.35 46.21 20.13
N GLN A 604 32.90 47.09 21.01
CA GLN A 604 31.58 47.70 20.85
C GLN A 604 31.74 49.06 20.22
N VAL A 605 31.22 49.24 19.01
CA VAL A 605 31.23 50.53 18.31
C VAL A 605 29.81 51.03 18.21
N GLN A 606 29.57 52.26 18.68
CA GLN A 606 28.26 52.89 18.62
C GLN A 606 28.36 54.34 18.20
N LEU A 607 27.57 54.73 17.20
CA LEU A 607 27.39 56.11 16.78
C LEU A 607 26.21 56.73 17.54
N LYS A 608 26.40 57.92 18.09
CA LYS A 608 25.40 58.72 18.81
C LYS A 608 25.43 60.17 18.32
N ARG A 609 24.38 60.94 18.59
CA ARG A 609 24.39 62.39 18.32
C ARG A 609 25.36 63.10 19.26
N SER A 610 26.16 64.02 18.71
CA SER A 610 26.98 64.93 19.50
C SER A 610 26.12 66.08 20.05
N ALA A 611 26.48 66.57 21.25
CA ALA A 611 25.86 67.75 21.84
C ALA A 611 26.13 69.05 21.04
N TYR A 612 27.13 69.03 20.14
CA TYR A 612 27.55 70.16 19.32
C TYR A 612 27.01 70.12 17.88
N GLY A 613 26.07 69.22 17.57
CA GLY A 613 25.36 69.16 16.29
C GLY A 613 25.85 68.10 15.29
N GLY A 614 26.96 67.42 15.57
CA GLY A 614 27.51 66.34 14.74
C GLY A 614 27.24 64.92 15.26
N THR A 615 28.19 64.02 15.04
CA THR A 615 28.14 62.63 15.53
C THR A 615 29.29 62.36 16.51
N THR A 616 29.04 61.51 17.52
CA THR A 616 30.07 60.93 18.38
C THR A 616 30.15 59.43 18.10
N ALA A 617 31.31 58.96 17.65
CA ALA A 617 31.62 57.55 17.57
C ALA A 617 32.26 57.09 18.88
N VAL A 618 31.61 56.17 19.57
CA VAL A 618 32.09 55.57 20.83
C VAL A 618 32.62 54.18 20.52
N VAL A 619 33.91 53.98 20.75
CA VAL A 619 34.58 52.67 20.62
C VAL A 619 34.93 52.16 22.01
N VAL A 620 34.26 51.11 22.47
CA VAL A 620 34.58 50.43 23.73
C VAL A 620 35.47 49.25 23.43
N ILE A 621 36.71 49.35 23.88
CA ILE A 621 37.71 48.29 23.83
C ILE A 621 37.51 47.42 25.09
N PRO A 622 37.28 46.10 24.95
CA PRO A 622 37.00 45.22 26.07
C PRO A 622 38.23 45.10 26.98
N ARG A 623 37.98 44.90 28.28
CA ARG A 623 39.02 44.87 29.31
C ARG A 623 40.18 43.89 29.04
N GLU A 624 39.93 42.80 28.32
CA GLU A 624 40.94 41.81 27.94
C GLU A 624 42.02 42.30 26.95
N LEU A 625 41.78 43.44 26.30
CA LEU A 625 42.73 44.11 25.40
C LEU A 625 43.39 45.33 26.06
N VAL A 626 42.93 45.73 27.24
CA VAL A 626 43.38 46.95 27.95
C VAL A 626 44.31 46.57 29.09
N ILE A 627 45.47 47.21 29.18
CA ILE A 627 46.46 47.01 30.23
C ILE A 627 46.64 48.35 30.98
N GLU A 628 46.18 48.42 32.23
CA GLU A 628 46.41 49.59 33.08
C GLU A 628 47.87 49.62 33.54
N GLN A 629 48.57 50.73 33.33
CA GLN A 629 49.95 50.86 33.83
C GLN A 629 49.95 51.11 35.34
N GLY A 630 50.35 50.10 36.13
CA GLY A 630 50.76 50.31 37.53
C GLY A 630 52.12 51.02 37.61
N PRO A 631 52.52 51.57 38.78
CA PRO A 631 53.85 52.17 38.93
C PRO A 631 54.93 51.15 38.57
N ALA A 632 55.79 51.50 37.61
CA ALA A 632 56.70 50.55 36.96
C ALA A 632 57.56 49.75 37.96
N PRO A 633 57.66 48.41 37.82
CA PRO A 633 58.62 47.62 38.57
C PRO A 633 60.04 47.94 38.08
N VAL A 634 60.92 48.30 39.00
CA VAL A 634 62.35 48.53 38.73
C VAL A 634 62.99 47.20 38.33
N SER A 635 63.51 47.08 37.11
CA SER A 635 64.23 45.87 36.69
C SER A 635 65.55 45.75 37.47
N VAL A 636 65.66 44.78 38.37
CA VAL A 636 66.93 44.35 38.96
C VAL A 636 67.60 43.35 38.03
N ALA A 637 68.78 43.70 37.53
CA ALA A 637 69.65 42.75 36.85
C ALA A 637 70.67 42.18 37.85
N LYS A 638 70.76 40.85 37.95
CA LYS A 638 71.84 40.16 38.68
C LYS A 638 73.08 40.07 37.81
N THR A 639 74.23 40.43 38.37
CA THR A 639 75.54 40.13 37.76
C THR A 639 75.88 38.65 37.93
N GLN A 640 76.80 38.10 37.11
CA GLN A 640 77.22 36.69 37.20
C GLN A 640 77.82 36.27 38.56
N ASN A 641 78.07 37.23 39.46
CA ASN A 641 78.59 37.00 40.82
C ASN A 641 77.52 37.22 41.91
N GLY A 642 76.23 37.30 41.56
CA GLY A 642 75.12 37.28 42.52
C GLY A 642 74.81 38.60 43.24
N LEU A 643 75.46 39.71 42.87
CA LEU A 643 75.17 41.04 43.43
C LEU A 643 74.12 41.80 42.59
N GLU A 644 73.13 42.38 43.26
CA GLU A 644 72.10 43.24 42.67
C GLU A 644 72.63 44.65 42.46
N VAL A 645 72.59 45.14 41.22
CA VAL A 645 72.98 46.52 40.88
C VAL A 645 71.76 47.27 40.35
N ARG A 646 71.37 48.33 41.04
CA ARG A 646 70.29 49.23 40.63
C ARG A 646 70.82 50.19 39.55
N ARG A 647 70.47 49.96 38.28
CA ARG A 647 70.77 50.93 37.21
C ARG A 647 69.74 52.08 37.25
N PRO A 648 70.16 53.35 37.29
CA PRO A 648 69.25 54.47 37.03
C PRO A 648 68.82 54.46 35.55
N ALA A 649 67.55 54.79 35.31
CA ALA A 649 66.95 54.86 33.99
C ALA A 649 67.66 55.93 33.13
N ALA A 650 68.19 55.53 31.99
CA ALA A 650 68.68 56.46 30.98
C ALA A 650 67.48 57.08 30.25
N VAL A 651 67.36 58.40 30.32
CA VAL A 651 66.44 59.20 29.50
C VAL A 651 66.95 59.15 28.05
N GLY A 652 66.25 58.42 27.19
CA GLY A 652 66.55 58.36 25.76
C GLY A 652 65.93 59.56 25.04
N ALA A 653 66.72 60.61 24.84
CA ALA A 653 66.45 61.63 23.83
C ALA A 653 66.93 61.14 22.46
N ALA A 654 66.06 61.22 21.46
CA ALA A 654 66.38 60.92 20.07
C ALA A 654 67.25 62.02 19.45
N VAL A 655 68.35 61.64 18.79
CA VAL A 655 69.00 62.41 17.71
C VAL A 655 69.56 61.40 16.69
N GLY A 656 69.27 61.63 15.40
CA GLY A 656 69.47 60.67 14.32
C GLY A 656 70.78 60.79 13.53
N GLY A 657 71.09 59.66 12.85
CA GLY A 657 71.86 59.49 11.58
C GLY A 657 73.37 59.78 11.57
N PRO A 658 74.14 59.34 10.54
CA PRO A 658 74.02 58.15 9.68
C PRO A 658 75.37 57.37 9.47
N ALA A 659 75.25 56.19 8.84
CA ALA A 659 76.19 55.53 7.90
C ALA A 659 77.55 54.90 8.31
N ALA A 660 77.84 53.82 7.56
CA ALA A 660 79.09 53.04 7.37
C ALA A 660 79.49 52.07 8.51
N GLY A 661 79.75 50.78 8.29
CA GLY A 661 80.03 50.00 7.09
C GLY A 661 81.24 49.12 7.39
N ALA A 662 81.05 47.80 7.55
CA ALA A 662 82.13 46.83 7.47
C ALA A 662 81.60 45.43 7.15
N SER A 663 82.00 44.97 5.97
CA SER A 663 81.87 43.64 5.41
C SER A 663 82.63 42.59 6.21
N ALA A 664 82.08 41.38 6.33
CA ALA A 664 82.85 40.15 6.26
C ALA A 664 81.98 38.97 5.80
N ALA A 665 82.43 38.34 4.70
CA ALA A 665 82.09 37.01 4.21
C ALA A 665 82.04 35.97 5.35
N GLY A 666 81.18 34.95 5.34
CA GLY A 666 80.90 34.01 4.27
C GLY A 666 81.61 32.69 4.59
N CYS A 667 80.87 31.62 4.87
CA CYS A 667 81.19 30.27 4.40
C CYS A 667 80.08 29.26 4.75
N LEU A 668 79.75 28.46 3.74
CA LEU A 668 79.05 27.19 3.79
C LEU A 668 79.73 26.19 4.74
N LEU A 669 78.98 25.21 5.26
CA LEU A 669 79.10 23.82 4.80
C LEU A 669 78.11 22.85 5.48
N TYR A 670 77.41 22.15 4.60
CA TYR A 670 76.95 20.77 4.68
C TYR A 670 77.92 19.84 5.42
N ILE A 671 77.39 18.92 6.25
CA ILE A 671 77.93 17.56 6.42
C ILE A 671 76.75 16.57 6.54
N SER A 672 76.71 15.65 5.58
CA SER A 672 76.00 14.37 5.59
C SER A 672 76.88 13.29 6.26
N ASP A 673 76.38 12.05 6.27
CA ASP A 673 77.05 10.77 6.59
C ASP A 673 77.04 10.32 8.07
N ALA A 674 76.78 9.05 8.41
CA ALA A 674 76.53 7.84 7.62
C ALA A 674 75.94 6.70 8.47
N ALA A 675 75.27 5.78 7.76
CA ALA A 675 75.46 4.32 7.73
C ALA A 675 74.93 3.34 8.80
N ALA A 676 74.44 2.24 8.21
CA ALA A 676 74.45 0.82 8.60
C ALA A 676 73.35 0.33 9.55
N GLN A 677 72.32 -0.35 9.04
CA GLN A 677 72.27 -1.79 8.71
C GLN A 677 72.25 -2.72 9.93
N HIS A 678 71.10 -3.37 10.17
CA HIS A 678 71.01 -4.80 10.49
C HIS A 678 69.58 -5.33 10.24
N GLU A 679 69.40 -5.91 9.05
CA GLU A 679 69.11 -7.34 8.80
C GLU A 679 68.02 -8.10 9.62
N ARG A 680 67.02 -8.63 8.86
CA ARG A 680 66.29 -9.94 8.99
C ARG A 680 65.42 -10.17 10.24
N ALA A 681 64.33 -10.93 10.24
CA ALA A 681 63.59 -11.74 9.28
C ALA A 681 62.25 -12.16 9.93
N ALA A 682 61.39 -12.76 9.09
CA ALA A 682 60.15 -13.51 9.39
C ALA A 682 58.84 -12.71 9.40
#